data_AF-A0AAV6L7H1-F1
#
_entry.id   AF-A0AAV6L7H1-F1
#
_cell.length_a   1.000
_cell.length_b   1.000
_cell.length_c   1.000
_cell.angle_alpha   90.00
_cell.angle_beta   90.00
_cell.angle_gamma   90.00
#
_symmetry.space_group_name_H-M   'P 1'
#
loop_
_entity.id
_entity.type
_entity.pdbx_description
1 polymer ?
#
loop_
_entity_poly.entity_id
_entity_poly.type
_entity_poly.pdbx_seq_one_letter_code
_entity_poly.pdbx_strand_id
1 'polypeptide(L)'
;MHADHCHSEFEIRQSRPCSFCGAKKFQYETPNFCCYGGKIVLASLCVPEVLCKLYTSQCEEGKEFRKNIRAYNSIFSFTSFAVRLDKQLATSQQGVYTFCAQGQVYHNLPSLIPSTDGSCFFQMYFYDTCNEVQNRLQILKDADLSESIVRKLMEVLSENPYAQVLHTLEKRPLESYRIHIQSSVKLDQRVYNSPSVDQVAGIWIEGNNANVPFEREIVIHEHFGVQYSSFKEASQKRGLLKSDDYISEYLHEAANFHMPNALRRLFATILIFCEPVDVMRLWYIHFESMSEDFVHGQAVVFEERVLKTVKSLDFFLESMGRSVKDFDLPIVDLTMAEDRLTEKREILDELAVTVPLEDYSAATTLNEEQLAAYDIIMDCINSEQSGIFFIDGPGGTGKTYLYRALLATIRLKHQIAIATATSGVAASLLPGSRTAHSRFKIPINGNESCLCNIPKQSGTAELLRRAKLIIWDEAPMAKRWEIEAVDRSLRDVMSNDIIFGGKSIVFGGDFRQVLPVVPRATRTETVNSSLVRSYVWPQLKKLKLTKNMRAASDLVFSDFLLRIGNGEEKTTGDEMVEIPSKMLIKIEENDNPENALISAVYPSIQQNSESAEYITKRAILAPKNETVDILNEKLITFFPSEARIFWSYDEAIDDTHNYYPEEFLNTLTPNGLPPHKLVLKRNSPIMLIRNIDPSDGLCNGTRMVCRGFDKDVIYAEIIVGQFAGKPILLPRIPLLPAENEAIPFKFKRTQFPIRLCFAMTINKAQGQTIPYVGLYLPQNVFSHGQLYVALSRGTSMATTKVLLKTGVDENKERSHTKNVVFKEVLTM
;
A
#
# COMPACT_ATOMS: atom_id res chain seq x y z
N MET A 1 37.05 13.94 57.18
CA MET A 1 37.67 12.65 57.49
C MET A 1 37.88 11.92 56.17
N HIS A 2 39.15 11.80 55.81
CA HIS A 2 39.78 10.91 54.84
C HIS A 2 39.01 10.51 53.58
N ALA A 3 39.42 11.18 52.49
CA ALA A 3 39.52 10.61 51.17
C ALA A 3 40.44 9.37 51.22
N ASP A 4 39.88 8.22 50.88
CA ASP A 4 40.62 7.05 50.42
C ASP A 4 39.67 6.30 49.49
N HIS A 5 39.90 6.39 48.18
CA HIS A 5 39.92 5.24 47.29
C HIS A 5 40.32 5.62 45.86
N CYS A 6 41.47 5.09 45.46
CA CYS A 6 41.89 4.75 44.10
C CYS A 6 42.11 5.89 43.10
N HIS A 7 43.27 6.55 43.22
CA HIS A 7 44.08 6.84 42.04
C HIS A 7 44.69 5.52 41.54
N SER A 8 43.95 4.77 40.72
CA SER A 8 44.56 3.77 39.84
C SER A 8 44.97 4.49 38.56
N GLU A 9 46.27 4.71 38.37
CA GLU A 9 46.80 4.99 37.04
C GLU A 9 46.38 3.84 36.12
N PHE A 10 45.43 4.10 35.21
CA PHE A 10 45.09 3.16 34.15
C PHE A 10 46.23 3.18 33.13
N GLU A 11 47.29 2.42 33.40
CA GLU A 11 48.28 2.11 32.37
C GLU A 11 47.63 1.22 31.30
N ILE A 12 47.33 1.82 30.16
CA ILE A 12 46.86 1.09 28.98
C ILE A 12 48.02 0.21 28.50
N ARG A 13 47.91 -1.10 28.70
CA ARG A 13 48.93 -2.05 28.22
C ARG A 13 48.97 -2.01 26.69
N GLN A 14 50.16 -1.79 26.15
CA GLN A 14 50.35 -1.75 24.69
C GLN A 14 49.97 -3.10 24.07
N SER A 15 49.03 -3.08 23.13
CA SER A 15 48.79 -4.25 22.29
C SER A 15 49.98 -4.41 21.32
N ARG A 16 50.22 -5.65 20.88
CA ARG A 16 51.14 -5.85 19.76
C ARG A 16 50.60 -5.11 18.52
N PRO A 17 51.48 -4.43 17.74
CA PRO A 17 51.07 -3.82 16.48
C PRO A 17 50.42 -4.85 15.55
N CYS A 18 49.48 -4.40 14.72
CA CYS A 18 48.87 -5.26 13.71
C CYS A 18 49.93 -5.89 12.80
N SER A 19 49.90 -7.20 12.63
CA SER A 19 50.81 -7.93 11.75
C SER A 19 50.67 -7.58 10.27
N PHE A 20 49.53 -6.99 9.86
CA PHE A 20 49.24 -6.66 8.46
C PHE A 20 49.54 -5.20 8.11
N CYS A 21 49.12 -4.24 8.94
CA CYS A 21 49.29 -2.81 8.66
C CYS A 21 50.19 -2.05 9.66
N GLY A 22 50.74 -2.72 10.68
CA GLY A 22 51.61 -2.10 11.68
C GLY A 22 50.92 -1.16 12.66
N ALA A 23 49.59 -0.96 12.56
CA ALA A 23 48.85 -0.08 13.45
C ALA A 23 48.94 -0.54 14.92
N LYS A 24 49.23 0.40 15.83
CA LYS A 24 49.13 0.17 17.28
C LYS A 24 47.65 0.15 17.66
N LYS A 25 47.23 -0.85 18.43
CA LYS A 25 45.84 -0.98 18.87
C LYS A 25 45.72 -0.77 20.37
N PHE A 26 44.51 -0.41 20.81
CA PHE A 26 44.16 -0.41 22.22
C PHE A 26 43.79 -1.83 22.68
N GLN A 27 43.93 -2.09 23.98
CA GLN A 27 43.85 -3.44 24.58
C GLN A 27 42.54 -4.20 24.28
N TYR A 28 41.44 -3.50 24.00
CA TYR A 28 40.12 -4.09 23.74
C TYR A 28 39.67 -3.99 22.28
N GLU A 29 40.51 -3.46 21.39
CA GLU A 29 40.19 -3.40 19.97
C GLU A 29 40.32 -4.77 19.30
N THR A 30 39.36 -5.12 18.45
CA THR A 30 39.34 -6.43 17.82
C THR A 30 40.51 -6.63 16.84
N PRO A 31 40.94 -7.88 16.58
CA PRO A 31 42.01 -8.17 15.64
C PRO A 31 41.80 -7.60 14.23
N ASN A 32 40.55 -7.35 13.84
CA ASN A 32 40.18 -6.86 12.51
C ASN A 32 39.89 -5.35 12.46
N PHE A 33 39.94 -4.63 13.58
CA PHE A 33 39.52 -3.24 13.65
C PHE A 33 40.30 -2.29 12.72
N CYS A 34 41.61 -2.48 12.55
CA CYS A 34 42.47 -1.53 11.84
C CYS A 34 42.52 -1.70 10.31
N CYS A 35 42.52 -2.92 9.79
CA CYS A 35 42.68 -3.21 8.35
C CYS A 35 41.83 -4.40 7.90
N TYR A 36 40.86 -4.80 8.72
CA TYR A 36 39.98 -5.93 8.47
C TYR A 36 40.71 -7.23 8.13
N GLY A 37 41.78 -7.52 8.89
CA GLY A 37 42.63 -8.69 8.69
C GLY A 37 43.52 -8.60 7.44
N GLY A 38 43.95 -7.40 7.07
CA GLY A 38 44.82 -7.16 5.91
C GLY A 38 44.07 -6.96 4.58
N LYS A 39 42.74 -6.97 4.59
CA LYS A 39 41.91 -6.72 3.39
C LYS A 39 41.89 -5.26 2.95
N ILE A 40 42.16 -4.34 3.88
CA ILE A 40 42.25 -2.91 3.61
C ILE A 40 43.72 -2.50 3.62
N VAL A 41 44.22 -2.07 2.45
CA VAL A 41 45.56 -1.50 2.29
C VAL A 41 45.40 0.01 2.19
N LEU A 42 45.83 0.73 3.23
CA LEU A 42 45.87 2.18 3.18
C LEU A 42 47.02 2.61 2.26
N ALA A 43 46.77 3.57 1.37
CA ALA A 43 47.83 4.16 0.56
C ALA A 43 48.85 4.84 1.48
N SER A 44 50.13 4.49 1.32
CA SER A 44 51.21 5.22 1.98
C SER A 44 51.33 6.60 1.34
N LEU A 45 50.74 7.62 1.95
CA LEU A 45 50.91 9.00 1.52
C LEU A 45 52.35 9.42 1.86
N CYS A 46 53.11 9.87 0.86
CA CYS A 46 54.39 10.52 1.09
C CYS A 46 54.12 11.85 1.80
N VAL A 47 54.48 11.97 3.08
CA VAL A 47 54.27 13.20 3.85
C VAL A 47 55.35 14.21 3.47
N PRO A 48 54.98 15.44 3.04
CA PRO A 48 55.95 16.48 2.70
C PRO A 48 56.95 16.73 3.84
N GLU A 49 58.25 16.79 3.51
CA GLU A 49 59.33 16.96 4.49
C GLU A 49 59.17 18.23 5.33
N VAL A 50 58.62 19.29 4.73
CA VAL A 50 58.29 20.56 5.38
C VAL A 50 57.31 20.35 6.55
N LEU A 51 56.24 19.58 6.35
CA LEU A 51 55.27 19.25 7.41
C LEU A 51 55.90 18.38 8.49
N CYS A 52 56.70 17.38 8.10
CA CYS A 52 57.45 16.55 9.05
C CYS A 52 58.37 17.40 9.93
N LYS A 53 59.11 18.35 9.35
CA LYS A 53 59.98 19.27 10.09
C LYS A 53 59.17 20.19 11.01
N LEU A 54 58.11 20.82 10.53
CA LEU A 54 57.25 21.67 11.37
C LEU A 54 56.67 20.90 12.57
N TYR A 55 56.26 19.65 12.36
CA TYR A 55 55.66 18.84 13.42
C TYR A 55 56.68 18.27 14.41
N THR A 56 57.88 17.88 13.96
CA THR A 56 58.88 17.17 14.80
C THR A 56 60.00 18.05 15.34
N SER A 57 60.30 19.17 14.68
CA SER A 57 61.42 20.05 15.05
C SER A 57 61.21 20.71 16.41
N GLN A 58 62.30 20.83 17.18
CA GLN A 58 62.32 21.51 18.47
C GLN A 58 62.72 22.99 18.38
N CYS A 59 62.86 23.54 17.16
CA CYS A 59 63.05 24.97 16.96
C CYS A 59 61.81 25.78 17.37
N GLU A 60 61.97 27.09 17.58
CA GLU A 60 60.87 27.99 17.96
C GLU A 60 59.71 27.94 16.94
N GLU A 61 60.03 27.89 15.64
CA GLU A 61 59.04 27.76 14.58
C GLU A 61 58.23 26.45 14.67
N GLY A 62 58.86 25.32 15.02
CA GLY A 62 58.17 24.04 15.22
C GLY A 62 57.31 24.01 16.49
N LYS A 63 57.77 24.66 17.57
CA LYS A 63 56.98 24.82 18.80
C LYS A 63 55.75 25.70 18.57
N GLU A 64 55.92 26.81 17.84
CA GLU A 64 54.83 27.71 17.47
C GLU A 64 53.81 27.01 16.58
N PHE A 65 54.27 26.29 15.55
CA PHE A 65 53.40 25.49 14.69
C PHE A 65 52.55 24.51 15.52
N ARG A 66 53.17 23.73 16.42
CA ARG A 66 52.43 22.78 17.28
C ARG A 66 51.45 23.47 18.21
N LYS A 67 51.81 24.63 18.77
CA LYS A 67 50.94 25.42 19.64
C LYS A 67 49.69 25.90 18.89
N ASN A 68 49.85 26.36 17.65
CA ASN A 68 48.81 26.99 16.85
C ASN A 68 48.26 26.09 15.72
N ILE A 69 48.55 24.78 15.75
CA ILE A 69 48.30 23.86 14.62
C ILE A 69 46.83 23.85 14.16
N ARG A 70 45.89 24.01 15.09
CA ARG A 70 44.46 24.08 14.78
C ARG A 70 44.09 25.36 14.03
N ALA A 71 44.64 26.50 14.45
CA ALA A 71 44.43 27.78 13.79
C ALA A 71 45.02 27.78 12.38
N TYR A 72 46.23 27.23 12.20
CA TYR A 72 46.81 27.00 10.88
C TYR A 72 45.90 26.12 10.01
N ASN A 73 45.41 24.99 10.51
CA ASN A 73 44.49 24.14 9.74
C ASN A 73 43.17 24.85 9.37
N SER A 74 42.64 25.70 10.26
CA SER A 74 41.40 26.44 10.00
C SER A 74 41.54 27.47 8.89
N ILE A 75 42.62 28.25 8.87
CA ILE A 75 42.83 29.28 7.82
C ILE A 75 43.08 28.68 6.44
N PHE A 76 43.49 27.41 6.35
CA PHE A 76 43.66 26.65 5.11
C PHE A 76 42.48 25.75 4.75
N SER A 77 41.36 25.86 5.46
CA SER A 77 40.15 25.13 5.10
C SER A 77 39.60 25.62 3.76
N PHE A 78 39.10 24.71 2.92
CA PHE A 78 38.41 25.07 1.68
C PHE A 78 36.94 25.41 1.92
N THR A 79 36.37 24.89 3.00
CA THR A 79 34.97 25.05 3.38
C THR A 79 34.88 25.09 4.90
N SER A 80 33.91 25.85 5.40
CA SER A 80 33.63 25.89 6.83
C SER A 80 32.58 24.87 7.21
N PHE A 81 32.77 24.24 8.36
CA PHE A 81 31.83 23.28 8.92
C PHE A 81 30.79 24.02 9.74
N ALA A 82 29.52 23.90 9.39
CA ALA A 82 28.43 24.48 10.15
C ALA A 82 27.64 23.37 10.85
N VAL A 83 27.48 23.54 12.15
CA VAL A 83 26.82 22.55 13.02
C VAL A 83 26.12 23.27 14.17
N ARG A 84 24.95 22.75 14.55
CA ARG A 84 24.25 23.20 15.76
C ARG A 84 24.92 22.56 16.98
N LEU A 85 25.72 23.34 17.69
CA LEU A 85 26.45 22.89 18.87
C LEU A 85 25.57 22.92 20.12
N ASP A 86 25.61 21.84 20.91
CA ASP A 86 25.21 21.90 22.31
C ASP A 86 26.31 22.61 23.11
N LYS A 87 26.02 23.84 23.54
CA LYS A 87 26.95 24.71 24.27
C LYS A 87 27.29 24.20 25.66
N GLN A 88 26.52 23.27 26.23
CA GLN A 88 26.83 22.67 27.53
C GLN A 88 27.95 21.63 27.42
N LEU A 89 27.99 20.89 26.31
CA LEU A 89 29.00 19.86 26.05
C LEU A 89 30.24 20.42 25.36
N ALA A 90 30.07 21.41 24.47
CA ALA A 90 31.15 22.02 23.70
C ALA A 90 31.98 23.04 24.52
N THR A 91 32.39 22.70 25.74
CA THR A 91 33.25 23.52 26.58
C THR A 91 34.63 22.88 26.77
N SER A 92 35.69 23.66 26.63
CA SER A 92 37.08 23.21 26.86
C SER A 92 37.48 23.20 28.34
N GLN A 93 36.54 23.52 29.24
CA GLN A 93 36.82 23.76 30.65
C GLN A 93 36.70 22.50 31.53
N GLN A 94 36.04 21.43 31.05
CA GLN A 94 35.91 20.17 31.80
C GLN A 94 36.09 18.96 30.85
N GLY A 95 37.16 18.18 31.06
CA GLY A 95 37.38 16.89 30.38
C GLY A 95 37.90 16.96 28.93
N VAL A 96 37.81 15.84 28.22
CA VAL A 96 38.18 15.74 26.80
C VAL A 96 37.12 16.46 25.97
N TYR A 97 37.51 17.49 25.22
CA TYR A 97 36.60 18.27 24.38
C TYR A 97 35.73 17.36 23.51
N THR A 98 34.44 17.32 23.81
CA THR A 98 33.44 16.53 23.10
C THR A 98 32.32 17.47 22.69
N PHE A 99 32.02 17.56 21.40
CA PHE A 99 30.85 18.31 20.94
C PHE A 99 29.82 17.30 20.41
N CYS A 100 28.56 17.49 20.80
CA CYS A 100 27.45 16.78 20.19
C CYS A 100 26.90 17.63 19.05
N ALA A 101 26.95 17.09 17.84
CA ALA A 101 26.29 17.65 16.67
C ALA A 101 24.86 17.09 16.61
N GLN A 102 23.84 17.89 16.89
CA GLN A 102 22.45 17.45 16.80
C GLN A 102 21.80 18.03 15.52
N GLY A 103 21.33 17.16 14.63
CA GLY A 103 20.73 17.53 13.35
C GLY A 103 21.67 17.28 12.15
N GLN A 104 21.67 18.20 11.18
CA GLN A 104 22.41 18.08 9.93
C GLN A 104 23.80 18.72 10.02
N VAL A 105 24.76 18.07 9.36
CA VAL A 105 26.10 18.60 9.09
C VAL A 105 26.10 19.17 7.68
N TYR A 106 26.42 20.45 7.53
CA TYR A 106 26.52 21.08 6.22
C TYR A 106 27.83 21.86 6.08
N HIS A 107 28.36 21.84 4.87
CA HIS A 107 29.48 22.67 4.47
C HIS A 107 28.94 24.05 4.09
N ASN A 108 29.35 25.08 4.83
CA ASN A 108 29.04 26.45 4.46
C ASN A 108 30.10 26.93 3.46
N LEU A 109 29.70 26.94 2.19
CA LEU A 109 30.42 27.51 1.07
C LEU A 109 30.04 28.98 0.94
N PRO A 110 30.96 29.93 1.22
CA PRO A 110 30.69 31.34 1.01
C PRO A 110 30.45 31.64 -0.48
N SER A 111 29.77 32.75 -0.78
CA SER A 111 29.58 33.26 -2.15
C SER A 111 30.89 33.21 -2.94
N LEU A 112 30.87 32.94 -4.24
CA LEU A 112 32.08 32.99 -5.08
C LEU A 112 32.55 34.44 -5.33
N ILE A 113 31.62 35.38 -5.27
CA ILE A 113 31.90 36.81 -5.41
C ILE A 113 32.11 37.39 -4.01
N PRO A 114 33.24 38.07 -3.74
CA PRO A 114 33.49 38.72 -2.47
C PRO A 114 32.35 39.69 -2.11
N SER A 115 31.87 39.59 -0.87
CA SER A 115 30.94 40.56 -0.32
C SER A 115 31.68 41.81 0.15
N THR A 116 30.96 42.86 0.55
CA THR A 116 31.56 44.08 1.13
C THR A 116 32.39 43.80 2.40
N ASP A 117 32.20 42.66 3.05
CA ASP A 117 32.85 42.28 4.30
C ASP A 117 34.20 41.54 4.10
N GLY A 118 34.68 41.41 2.86
CA GLY A 118 36.00 40.86 2.53
C GLY A 118 36.01 39.41 2.01
N SER A 119 37.22 38.90 1.75
CA SER A 119 37.45 37.57 1.16
C SER A 119 37.43 36.44 2.20
N CYS A 120 36.75 35.33 1.90
CA CYS A 120 36.61 34.13 2.74
C CYS A 120 37.42 32.93 2.21
N PHE A 121 37.49 31.87 3.04
CA PHE A 121 38.27 30.63 2.84
C PHE A 121 38.34 30.09 1.39
N PHE A 122 37.20 29.91 0.72
CA PHE A 122 37.16 29.39 -0.65
C PHE A 122 37.59 30.45 -1.68
N GLN A 123 37.15 31.71 -1.52
CA GLN A 123 37.45 32.82 -2.44
C GLN A 123 38.95 33.12 -2.55
N MET A 124 39.71 32.89 -1.48
CA MET A 124 41.17 33.02 -1.43
C MET A 124 41.89 32.19 -2.49
N TYR A 125 41.33 31.04 -2.88
CA TYR A 125 41.93 30.15 -3.88
C TYR A 125 41.59 30.54 -5.32
N PHE A 126 40.53 31.35 -5.55
CA PHE A 126 39.96 31.62 -6.88
C PHE A 126 40.02 33.08 -7.32
N TYR A 127 39.99 34.04 -6.39
CA TYR A 127 39.75 35.45 -6.72
C TYR A 127 40.84 36.41 -6.20
N ASP A 128 41.47 36.10 -5.07
CA ASP A 128 42.43 37.00 -4.42
C ASP A 128 43.77 36.32 -4.16
N THR A 129 44.41 35.87 -5.25
CA THR A 129 45.70 35.18 -5.23
C THR A 129 46.86 36.07 -4.82
N CYS A 130 46.79 37.38 -5.08
CA CYS A 130 47.87 38.32 -4.77
C CYS A 130 47.96 38.67 -3.27
N ASN A 131 46.83 38.70 -2.55
CA ASN A 131 46.80 39.06 -1.12
C ASN A 131 46.51 37.86 -0.20
N GLU A 132 46.57 36.64 -0.72
CA GLU A 132 46.17 35.41 -0.05
C GLU A 132 46.81 35.22 1.34
N VAL A 133 48.12 35.45 1.47
CA VAL A 133 48.86 35.35 2.74
C VAL A 133 48.32 36.34 3.78
N GLN A 134 48.16 37.62 3.39
CA GLN A 134 47.71 38.67 4.30
C GLN A 134 46.25 38.46 4.70
N ASN A 135 45.40 38.07 3.77
CA ASN A 135 44.02 37.75 4.05
C ASN A 135 43.93 36.55 5.02
N ARG A 136 44.75 35.50 4.86
CA ARG A 136 44.76 34.31 5.74
C ARG A 136 45.17 34.65 7.17
N LEU A 137 46.15 35.55 7.33
CA LEU A 137 46.56 36.07 8.64
C LEU A 137 45.45 36.90 9.30
N GLN A 138 44.57 37.54 8.52
CA GLN A 138 43.48 38.39 9.02
C GLN A 138 42.17 37.64 9.33
N ILE A 139 42.00 36.37 8.89
CA ILE A 139 40.79 35.58 9.16
C ILE A 139 40.60 35.35 10.67
N LEU A 140 41.67 34.99 11.38
CA LEU A 140 41.66 34.74 12.82
C LEU A 140 42.46 35.84 13.53
N LYS A 141 41.86 37.03 13.67
CA LYS A 141 42.53 38.22 14.24
C LYS A 141 43.14 38.01 15.63
N ASP A 142 42.66 37.02 16.38
CA ASP A 142 43.13 36.69 17.74
C ASP A 142 44.22 35.60 17.76
N ALA A 143 44.55 35.01 16.60
CA ALA A 143 45.60 34.00 16.48
C ALA A 143 46.90 34.65 16.00
N ASP A 144 47.91 34.69 16.88
CA ASP A 144 49.27 35.14 16.53
C ASP A 144 49.97 34.08 15.66
N LEU A 145 49.75 34.16 14.34
CA LEU A 145 50.26 33.22 13.34
C LEU A 145 51.46 33.80 12.59
N SER A 146 52.54 33.02 12.48
CA SER A 146 53.72 33.35 11.70
C SER A 146 53.48 33.27 10.20
N GLU A 147 53.76 34.38 9.50
CA GLU A 147 53.76 34.47 8.05
C GLU A 147 54.67 33.42 7.37
N SER A 148 55.83 33.13 7.98
CA SER A 148 56.78 32.11 7.49
C SER A 148 56.12 30.73 7.40
N ILE A 149 55.36 30.36 8.43
CA ILE A 149 54.67 29.07 8.49
C ILE A 149 53.52 29.03 7.48
N VAL A 150 52.74 30.11 7.34
CA VAL A 150 51.67 30.20 6.34
C VAL A 150 52.22 30.01 4.92
N ARG A 151 53.35 30.66 4.58
CA ARG A 151 53.99 30.49 3.27
C ARG A 151 54.47 29.06 3.01
N LYS A 152 55.07 28.41 4.01
CA LYS A 152 55.50 27.00 3.92
C LYS A 152 54.31 26.05 3.73
N LEU A 153 53.18 26.32 4.39
CA LEU A 153 51.96 25.53 4.22
C LEU A 153 51.30 25.74 2.86
N MET A 154 51.34 26.97 2.32
CA MET A 154 50.91 27.25 0.94
C MET A 154 51.77 26.50 -0.08
N GLU A 155 53.09 26.48 0.09
CA GLU A 155 54.01 25.71 -0.75
C GLU A 155 53.67 24.22 -0.73
N VAL A 156 53.44 23.65 0.46
CA VAL A 156 53.01 22.26 0.61
C VAL A 156 51.68 21.99 -0.10
N LEU A 157 50.72 22.92 -0.02
CA LEU A 157 49.43 22.78 -0.70
C LEU A 157 49.53 22.99 -2.21
N SER A 158 50.53 23.73 -2.71
CA SER A 158 50.71 23.93 -4.14
C SER A 158 51.03 22.64 -4.90
N GLU A 159 51.62 21.65 -4.22
CA GLU A 159 51.87 20.30 -4.73
C GLU A 159 50.69 19.34 -4.51
N ASN A 160 49.67 19.74 -3.75
CA ASN A 160 48.52 18.91 -3.47
C ASN A 160 47.63 18.80 -4.71
N PRO A 161 47.34 17.58 -5.22
CA PRO A 161 46.59 17.40 -6.46
C PRO A 161 45.17 17.99 -6.39
N TYR A 162 44.53 18.01 -5.21
CA TYR A 162 43.20 18.60 -5.05
C TYR A 162 43.24 20.13 -5.05
N ALA A 163 44.26 20.73 -4.40
CA ALA A 163 44.46 22.18 -4.44
C ALA A 163 44.83 22.66 -5.85
N GLN A 164 45.64 21.89 -6.59
CA GLN A 164 45.97 22.16 -7.99
C GLN A 164 44.71 22.13 -8.88
N VAL A 165 43.84 21.14 -8.71
CA VAL A 165 42.55 21.09 -9.41
C VAL A 165 41.75 22.37 -9.14
N LEU A 166 41.64 22.80 -7.88
CA LEU A 166 40.91 24.02 -7.51
C LEU A 166 41.55 25.28 -8.13
N HIS A 167 42.87 25.43 -8.11
CA HIS A 167 43.55 26.55 -8.77
C HIS A 167 43.40 26.55 -10.30
N THR A 168 43.30 25.38 -10.95
CA THR A 168 43.09 25.34 -12.41
C THR A 168 41.69 25.80 -12.84
N LEU A 169 40.72 25.83 -11.93
CA LEU A 169 39.38 26.34 -12.19
C LEU A 169 39.33 27.88 -12.31
N GLU A 170 40.28 28.61 -11.69
CA GLU A 170 40.44 30.08 -11.83
C GLU A 170 40.58 30.51 -13.30
N LYS A 171 41.19 29.67 -14.13
CA LYS A 171 41.47 29.96 -15.54
C LYS A 171 40.32 29.63 -16.48
N ARG A 172 39.16 29.21 -15.97
CA ARG A 172 38.02 28.74 -16.78
C ARG A 172 36.86 29.76 -16.74
N PRO A 173 36.20 30.05 -17.88
CA PRO A 173 35.07 30.98 -17.92
C PRO A 173 33.86 30.38 -17.19
N LEU A 174 33.67 30.79 -15.94
CA LEU A 174 32.62 30.30 -15.03
C LEU A 174 31.20 30.55 -15.56
N GLU A 175 31.00 31.54 -16.44
CA GLU A 175 29.72 31.91 -17.07
C GLU A 175 29.09 30.80 -17.93
N SER A 176 29.85 29.74 -18.26
CA SER A 176 29.45 28.65 -19.16
C SER A 176 29.21 27.30 -18.47
N TYR A 177 29.36 27.23 -17.14
CA TYR A 177 29.24 25.99 -16.38
C TYR A 177 27.80 25.73 -15.95
N ARG A 178 27.39 24.47 -16.00
CA ARG A 178 26.08 23.98 -15.55
C ARG A 178 26.26 23.16 -14.29
N ILE A 179 25.37 23.35 -13.31
CA ILE A 179 25.30 22.48 -12.13
C ILE A 179 24.41 21.30 -12.50
N HIS A 180 25.00 20.12 -12.49
CA HIS A 180 24.30 18.86 -12.74
C HIS A 180 23.97 18.21 -11.41
N ILE A 181 22.68 17.92 -11.17
CA ILE A 181 22.27 17.12 -10.02
C ILE A 181 22.21 15.66 -10.48
N GLN A 182 23.17 14.85 -10.00
CA GLN A 182 23.19 13.41 -10.28
C GLN A 182 22.11 12.72 -9.44
N SER A 183 21.01 12.30 -10.06
CA SER A 183 19.90 11.59 -9.39
C SER A 183 20.06 10.07 -9.39
N SER A 184 21.26 9.55 -9.65
CA SER A 184 21.52 8.11 -9.65
C SER A 184 21.71 7.61 -8.22
N VAL A 185 20.78 6.78 -7.75
CA VAL A 185 20.75 6.22 -6.37
C VAL A 185 21.64 4.97 -6.23
N LYS A 186 22.54 4.70 -7.19
CA LYS A 186 23.48 3.56 -7.08
C LYS A 186 24.60 3.92 -6.10
N LEU A 187 24.71 3.13 -5.03
CA LEU A 187 25.70 3.26 -3.97
C LEU A 187 27.12 3.09 -4.55
N ASP A 188 27.87 4.18 -4.69
CA ASP A 188 29.30 4.15 -5.00
C ASP A 188 30.09 4.54 -3.75
N GLN A 189 30.85 3.59 -3.20
CA GLN A 189 31.64 3.81 -1.98
C GLN A 189 32.87 4.70 -2.20
N ARG A 190 33.17 5.11 -3.43
CA ARG A 190 34.34 5.93 -3.78
C ARG A 190 34.01 7.40 -4.06
N VAL A 191 32.73 7.78 -4.07
CA VAL A 191 32.26 9.14 -4.41
C VAL A 191 31.25 9.61 -3.35
N TYR A 192 31.08 10.93 -3.19
CA TYR A 192 29.99 11.48 -2.38
C TYR A 192 28.64 11.07 -2.98
N ASN A 193 27.89 10.23 -2.27
CA ASN A 193 26.53 9.85 -2.66
C ASN A 193 25.59 11.06 -2.57
N SER A 194 24.51 11.05 -3.35
CA SER A 194 23.49 12.10 -3.32
C SER A 194 22.84 12.22 -1.91
N PRO A 195 22.59 13.44 -1.41
CA PRO A 195 21.83 13.60 -0.16
C PRO A 195 20.40 13.08 -0.32
N SER A 196 19.92 12.33 0.67
CA SER A 196 18.58 11.71 0.72
C SER A 196 17.52 12.58 1.42
N VAL A 197 17.78 13.88 1.55
CA VAL A 197 16.92 14.85 2.25
C VAL A 197 16.60 16.04 1.34
N ASP A 198 15.55 16.79 1.68
CA ASP A 198 14.91 17.88 0.91
C ASP A 198 15.83 19.07 0.54
N GLN A 199 17.12 19.03 0.87
CA GLN A 199 18.11 20.04 0.51
C GLN A 199 19.14 19.48 -0.47
N VAL A 200 19.19 20.09 -1.65
CA VAL A 200 20.10 19.73 -2.75
C VAL A 200 21.52 20.20 -2.42
N ALA A 201 22.46 19.28 -2.30
CA ALA A 201 23.89 19.60 -2.38
C ALA A 201 24.29 19.65 -3.86
N GLY A 202 24.71 20.82 -4.36
CA GLY A 202 25.26 20.95 -5.70
C GLY A 202 26.65 20.33 -5.78
N ILE A 203 26.84 19.30 -6.62
CA ILE A 203 28.15 18.71 -6.87
C ILE A 203 28.71 19.32 -8.16
N TRP A 204 29.90 19.90 -8.07
CA TRP A 204 30.65 20.38 -9.22
C TRP A 204 31.35 19.20 -9.90
N ILE A 205 30.84 18.76 -11.06
CA ILE A 205 31.43 17.65 -11.82
C ILE A 205 32.26 18.23 -12.98
N GLU A 206 33.51 17.76 -13.11
CA GLU A 206 34.36 18.09 -14.26
C GLU A 206 33.78 17.54 -15.57
N GLY A 207 33.75 18.38 -16.60
CA GLY A 207 33.60 17.94 -18.00
C GLY A 207 32.15 17.84 -18.47
N ASN A 208 31.67 18.89 -19.16
CA ASN A 208 30.53 18.82 -20.06
C ASN A 208 30.88 17.97 -21.31
N ASN A 209 31.10 16.67 -21.14
CA ASN A 209 31.17 15.76 -22.28
C ASN A 209 29.74 15.35 -22.65
N ALA A 210 29.19 15.98 -23.69
CA ALA A 210 27.87 15.70 -24.26
C ALA A 210 27.66 14.24 -24.76
N ASN A 211 28.63 13.35 -24.57
CA ASN A 211 28.65 11.98 -25.08
C ASN A 211 28.57 10.89 -23.99
N VAL A 212 28.34 11.24 -22.72
CA VAL A 212 28.01 10.24 -21.68
C VAL A 212 26.57 10.49 -21.23
N PRO A 213 25.59 9.70 -21.69
CA PRO A 213 24.21 9.89 -21.27
C PRO A 213 24.04 9.35 -19.84
N PHE A 214 23.68 10.22 -18.90
CA PHE A 214 23.19 9.79 -17.58
C PHE A 214 21.67 9.59 -17.65
N GLU A 215 21.16 8.52 -17.01
CA GLU A 215 19.77 8.05 -17.20
C GLU A 215 18.68 9.03 -16.71
N ARG A 216 19.02 10.01 -15.87
CA ARG A 216 18.15 11.11 -15.42
C ARG A 216 18.98 12.33 -15.00
N GLU A 217 18.70 13.50 -15.57
CA GLU A 217 19.36 14.77 -15.25
C GLU A 217 18.32 15.83 -14.84
N ILE A 218 18.63 16.63 -13.82
CA ILE A 218 17.99 17.93 -13.60
C ILE A 218 19.04 19.00 -13.94
N VAL A 219 18.76 19.79 -14.98
CA VAL A 219 19.61 20.89 -15.43
C VAL A 219 19.04 22.20 -14.89
N ILE A 220 19.79 22.88 -14.04
CA ILE A 220 19.40 24.21 -13.54
C ILE A 220 19.78 25.26 -14.60
N HIS A 221 18.79 26.04 -15.04
CA HIS A 221 18.99 27.21 -15.88
C HIS A 221 18.81 28.49 -15.06
N GLU A 222 19.50 29.55 -15.46
CA GLU A 222 19.20 30.91 -14.99
C GLU A 222 17.82 31.31 -15.52
N HIS A 223 16.84 31.51 -14.63
CA HIS A 223 15.51 32.00 -15.02
C HIS A 223 15.42 33.49 -14.74
N PHE A 224 15.41 34.27 -15.82
CA PHE A 224 15.27 35.73 -15.84
C PHE A 224 14.13 36.23 -14.92
N GLY A 225 14.49 36.86 -13.80
CA GLY A 225 13.88 38.10 -13.28
C GLY A 225 12.35 38.27 -13.12
N VAL A 226 11.50 37.25 -13.24
CA VAL A 226 10.04 37.45 -13.11
C VAL A 226 9.65 37.65 -11.64
N GLN A 227 9.12 38.84 -11.33
CA GLN A 227 8.55 39.18 -10.04
C GLN A 227 7.09 38.69 -9.96
N TYR A 228 6.80 37.79 -9.02
CA TYR A 228 5.44 37.28 -8.77
C TYR A 228 4.72 38.10 -7.70
N SER A 229 3.39 38.11 -7.76
CA SER A 229 2.56 38.94 -6.90
C SER A 229 2.52 38.48 -5.43
N SER A 230 2.87 37.22 -5.17
CA SER A 230 2.95 36.66 -3.82
C SER A 230 4.01 35.56 -3.70
N PHE A 231 4.50 35.35 -2.48
CA PHE A 231 5.42 34.25 -2.16
C PHE A 231 4.79 32.88 -2.49
N LYS A 232 3.48 32.72 -2.27
CA LYS A 232 2.74 31.48 -2.58
C LYS A 232 2.76 31.17 -4.09
N GLU A 233 2.52 32.16 -4.93
CA GLU A 233 2.53 32.02 -6.40
C GLU A 233 3.94 31.71 -6.92
N ALA A 234 4.96 32.40 -6.38
CA ALA A 234 6.36 32.12 -6.66
C ALA A 234 6.76 30.69 -6.25
N SER A 235 6.30 30.21 -5.09
CA SER A 235 6.56 28.86 -4.58
C SER A 235 5.82 27.77 -5.36
N GLN A 236 4.59 28.02 -5.84
CA GLN A 236 3.85 27.09 -6.72
C GLN A 236 4.51 26.95 -8.09
N LYS A 237 4.91 28.06 -8.74
CA LYS A 237 5.61 28.03 -10.04
C LYS A 237 7.03 27.47 -9.97
N ARG A 238 7.63 27.48 -8.77
CA ARG A 238 8.92 26.83 -8.48
C ARG A 238 8.81 25.35 -8.07
N GLY A 239 7.59 24.79 -7.98
CA GLY A 239 7.39 23.40 -7.54
C GLY A 239 7.71 23.14 -6.06
N LEU A 240 7.79 24.20 -5.25
CA LEU A 240 8.09 24.14 -3.80
C LEU A 240 6.84 23.91 -2.93
N LEU A 241 5.66 24.01 -3.54
CA LEU A 241 4.39 23.59 -2.97
C LEU A 241 3.90 22.40 -3.81
N LYS A 242 3.30 21.37 -3.20
CA LYS A 242 2.61 20.29 -3.94
C LYS A 242 1.64 20.95 -4.91
N SER A 243 1.95 20.90 -6.20
CA SER A 243 1.06 21.40 -7.24
C SER A 243 0.15 20.26 -7.68
N ASP A 244 -1.12 20.59 -7.95
CA ASP A 244 -2.06 19.64 -8.56
C ASP A 244 -1.72 19.37 -10.04
N ASP A 245 -0.53 19.76 -10.52
CA ASP A 245 -0.15 19.58 -11.92
C ASP A 245 -0.07 18.09 -12.27
N TYR A 246 0.35 17.22 -11.33
CA TYR A 246 0.29 15.77 -11.53
C TYR A 246 -1.16 15.25 -11.62
N ILE A 247 -2.09 15.85 -10.87
CA ILE A 247 -3.53 15.53 -10.92
C ILE A 247 -4.13 16.02 -12.24
N SER A 248 -3.69 17.20 -12.72
CA SER A 248 -4.16 17.74 -13.98
C SER A 248 -3.63 16.96 -15.19
N GLU A 249 -2.36 16.56 -15.19
CA GLU A 249 -1.78 15.65 -16.19
C GLU A 249 -2.55 14.34 -16.22
N TYR A 250 -2.81 13.77 -15.04
CA TYR A 250 -3.60 12.56 -14.86
C TYR A 250 -5.01 12.67 -15.47
N LEU A 251 -5.73 13.76 -15.22
CA LEU A 251 -7.08 13.97 -15.75
C LEU A 251 -7.05 14.17 -17.26
N HIS A 252 -5.99 14.77 -17.79
CA HIS A 252 -5.76 14.92 -19.22
C HIS A 252 -5.51 13.56 -19.89
N GLU A 253 -4.68 12.70 -19.30
CA GLU A 253 -4.48 11.32 -19.76
C GLU A 253 -5.81 10.55 -19.77
N ALA A 254 -6.58 10.67 -18.69
CA ALA A 254 -7.89 10.03 -18.58
C ALA A 254 -8.92 10.54 -19.62
N ALA A 255 -8.84 11.82 -19.99
CA ALA A 255 -9.72 12.41 -21.00
C ALA A 255 -9.53 11.79 -22.39
N ASN A 256 -8.32 11.30 -22.72
CA ASN A 256 -8.03 10.65 -24.01
C ASN A 256 -8.84 9.36 -24.24
N PHE A 257 -9.40 8.77 -23.19
CA PHE A 257 -10.27 7.60 -23.32
C PHE A 257 -11.68 7.95 -23.84
N HIS A 258 -12.04 9.24 -23.95
CA HIS A 258 -13.36 9.72 -24.42
C HIS A 258 -14.54 9.07 -23.67
N MET A 259 -14.44 9.01 -22.34
CA MET A 259 -15.48 8.46 -21.47
C MET A 259 -15.90 9.48 -20.39
N PRO A 260 -16.72 10.50 -20.73
CA PRO A 260 -17.03 11.62 -19.83
C PRO A 260 -17.65 11.18 -18.49
N ASN A 261 -18.54 10.19 -18.49
CA ASN A 261 -19.11 9.63 -17.27
C ASN A 261 -18.05 8.98 -16.36
N ALA A 262 -17.14 8.19 -16.95
CA ALA A 262 -16.04 7.56 -16.20
C ALA A 262 -15.05 8.61 -15.70
N LEU A 263 -14.80 9.68 -16.46
CA LEU A 263 -13.95 10.82 -16.10
C LEU A 263 -14.57 11.63 -14.94
N ARG A 264 -15.89 11.84 -14.91
CA ARG A 264 -16.58 12.47 -13.77
C ARG A 264 -16.43 11.65 -12.49
N ARG A 265 -16.60 10.33 -12.56
CA ARG A 265 -16.36 9.44 -11.40
C ARG A 265 -14.90 9.48 -10.96
N LEU A 266 -13.99 9.54 -11.93
CA LEU A 266 -12.57 9.65 -11.69
C LEU A 266 -12.22 10.94 -10.93
N PHE A 267 -12.78 12.06 -11.39
CA PHE A 267 -12.68 13.36 -10.73
C PHE A 267 -13.20 13.30 -9.29
N ALA A 268 -14.39 12.73 -9.06
CA ALA A 268 -14.94 12.53 -7.72
C ALA A 268 -14.02 11.67 -6.82
N THR A 269 -13.36 10.65 -7.40
CA THR A 269 -12.40 9.79 -6.67
C THR A 269 -11.17 10.59 -6.24
N ILE A 270 -10.62 11.46 -7.10
CA ILE A 270 -9.50 12.34 -6.75
C ILE A 270 -9.88 13.27 -5.60
N LEU A 271 -11.04 13.92 -5.67
CA LEU A 271 -11.48 14.87 -4.66
C LEU A 271 -11.47 14.23 -3.26
N ILE A 272 -11.91 12.98 -3.16
CA ILE A 272 -12.02 12.26 -1.89
C ILE A 272 -10.68 11.70 -1.42
N PHE A 273 -9.90 11.07 -2.31
CA PHE A 273 -8.74 10.30 -1.89
C PHE A 273 -7.40 11.03 -2.08
N CYS A 274 -7.31 11.99 -2.98
CA CYS A 274 -6.07 12.68 -3.31
C CYS A 274 -5.95 14.07 -2.68
N GLU A 275 -7.03 14.61 -2.10
CA GLU A 275 -7.07 15.92 -1.41
C GLU A 275 -6.40 17.05 -2.23
N PRO A 276 -6.87 17.34 -3.46
CA PRO A 276 -6.31 18.39 -4.31
C PRO A 276 -6.39 19.77 -3.65
N VAL A 277 -5.41 20.63 -3.93
CA VAL A 277 -5.26 21.95 -3.30
C VAL A 277 -6.14 23.01 -3.98
N ASP A 278 -6.33 22.96 -5.29
CA ASP A 278 -7.07 23.92 -6.12
C ASP A 278 -8.10 23.20 -7.01
N VAL A 279 -9.22 22.83 -6.38
CA VAL A 279 -10.33 22.11 -7.03
C VAL A 279 -10.95 22.92 -8.16
N MET A 280 -11.10 24.24 -8.00
CA MET A 280 -11.70 25.12 -9.01
C MET A 280 -10.86 25.17 -10.29
N ARG A 281 -9.53 25.28 -10.18
CA ARG A 281 -8.64 25.21 -11.34
C ARG A 281 -8.80 23.88 -12.09
N LEU A 282 -8.78 22.75 -11.37
CA LEU A 282 -8.94 21.43 -11.97
C LEU A 282 -10.30 21.28 -12.66
N TRP A 283 -11.37 21.77 -12.04
CA TRP A 283 -12.70 21.80 -12.64
C TRP A 283 -12.70 22.53 -13.98
N TYR A 284 -12.20 23.78 -14.03
CA TYR A 284 -12.21 24.56 -15.28
C TYR A 284 -11.39 23.95 -16.40
N ILE A 285 -10.22 23.38 -16.10
CA ILE A 285 -9.37 22.75 -17.11
C ILE A 285 -10.07 21.54 -17.74
N HIS A 286 -10.73 20.71 -16.92
CA HIS A 286 -11.26 19.42 -17.37
C HIS A 286 -12.78 19.42 -17.62
N PHE A 287 -13.46 20.57 -17.43
CA PHE A 287 -14.91 20.70 -17.57
C PHE A 287 -15.41 20.28 -18.96
N GLU A 288 -14.72 20.68 -20.03
CA GLU A 288 -15.11 20.33 -21.40
C GLU A 288 -15.13 18.81 -21.60
N SER A 289 -14.05 18.12 -21.23
CA SER A 289 -13.95 16.66 -21.32
C SER A 289 -14.95 15.94 -20.39
N MET A 290 -15.22 16.50 -19.20
CA MET A 290 -16.19 15.94 -18.27
C MET A 290 -17.64 16.14 -18.68
N SER A 291 -17.95 17.08 -19.58
CA SER A 291 -19.32 17.44 -19.97
C SER A 291 -19.65 17.15 -21.44
N GLU A 292 -18.72 16.54 -22.18
CA GLU A 292 -18.83 16.21 -23.61
C GLU A 292 -20.10 15.41 -23.95
N ASP A 293 -20.50 14.45 -23.09
CA ASP A 293 -21.71 13.63 -23.29
C ASP A 293 -23.02 14.41 -23.17
N PHE A 294 -23.01 15.57 -22.50
CA PHE A 294 -24.18 16.43 -22.33
C PHE A 294 -24.41 17.41 -23.50
N VAL A 295 -23.59 17.36 -24.56
CA VAL A 295 -23.62 18.29 -25.70
C VAL A 295 -24.57 17.83 -26.83
N HIS A 296 -25.38 16.78 -26.63
CA HIS A 296 -26.20 16.20 -27.70
C HIS A 296 -27.56 16.91 -27.93
N GLY A 297 -27.64 17.73 -29.00
CA GLY A 297 -28.89 18.23 -29.61
C GLY A 297 -29.39 19.58 -29.06
N GLN A 298 -29.54 20.57 -29.96
CA GLN A 298 -29.71 22.02 -29.69
C GLN A 298 -28.64 22.60 -28.74
N ALA A 299 -28.34 23.89 -28.87
CA ALA A 299 -27.27 24.54 -28.11
C ALA A 299 -27.64 24.59 -26.61
N VAL A 300 -27.27 23.54 -25.87
CA VAL A 300 -27.41 23.48 -24.41
C VAL A 300 -26.65 24.66 -23.82
N VAL A 301 -27.34 25.50 -23.06
CA VAL A 301 -26.76 26.69 -22.41
C VAL A 301 -25.67 26.25 -21.44
N PHE A 302 -24.54 26.96 -21.39
CA PHE A 302 -23.39 26.64 -20.55
C PHE A 302 -23.79 26.33 -19.09
N GLU A 303 -24.71 27.12 -18.53
CA GLU A 303 -25.25 26.95 -17.18
C GLU A 303 -25.97 25.61 -16.97
N GLU A 304 -26.74 25.13 -17.96
CA GLU A 304 -27.41 23.84 -17.89
C GLU A 304 -26.39 22.68 -17.94
N ARG A 305 -25.32 22.85 -18.74
CA ARG A 305 -24.21 21.89 -18.84
C ARG A 305 -23.42 21.82 -17.55
N VAL A 306 -23.14 22.95 -16.91
CA VAL A 306 -22.56 23.02 -15.56
C VAL A 306 -23.47 22.30 -14.57
N LEU A 307 -24.77 22.59 -14.55
CA LEU A 307 -25.71 21.97 -13.62
C LEU A 307 -25.78 20.45 -13.77
N LYS A 308 -25.89 19.93 -15.00
CA LYS A 308 -25.89 18.49 -15.28
C LYS A 308 -24.59 17.80 -14.84
N THR A 309 -23.46 18.46 -15.07
CA THR A 309 -22.12 17.96 -14.69
C THR A 309 -21.93 17.94 -13.19
N VAL A 310 -22.31 19.01 -12.48
CA VAL A 310 -22.28 19.08 -11.02
C VAL A 310 -23.22 18.06 -10.39
N LYS A 311 -24.46 17.91 -10.89
CA LYS A 311 -25.40 16.86 -10.43
C LYS A 311 -24.82 15.45 -10.61
N SER A 312 -24.16 15.19 -11.75
CA SER A 312 -23.52 13.89 -11.98
C SER A 312 -22.31 13.67 -11.07
N LEU A 313 -21.54 14.71 -10.73
CA LEU A 313 -20.45 14.62 -9.75
C LEU A 313 -20.98 14.37 -8.34
N ASP A 314 -22.01 15.12 -7.92
CA ASP A 314 -22.65 14.96 -6.61
C ASP A 314 -23.19 13.54 -6.45
N PHE A 315 -23.76 12.96 -7.51
CA PHE A 315 -24.18 11.56 -7.54
C PHE A 315 -23.04 10.60 -7.16
N PHE A 316 -21.82 10.79 -7.68
CA PHE A 316 -20.65 9.97 -7.33
C PHE A 316 -20.04 10.32 -5.97
N LEU A 317 -20.01 11.60 -5.58
CA LEU A 317 -19.47 12.00 -4.28
C LEU A 317 -20.34 11.43 -3.14
N GLU A 318 -21.65 11.52 -3.29
CA GLU A 318 -22.60 11.00 -2.31
C GLU A 318 -22.56 9.46 -2.23
N SER A 319 -22.26 8.75 -3.33
CA SER A 319 -22.05 7.29 -3.30
C SER A 319 -20.84 6.92 -2.42
N MET A 320 -19.85 7.81 -2.36
CA MET A 320 -18.65 7.70 -1.54
C MET A 320 -18.75 8.42 -0.18
N GLY A 321 -19.92 8.99 0.15
CA GLY A 321 -20.20 9.61 1.45
C GLY A 321 -19.72 11.06 1.62
N ARG A 322 -19.66 11.83 0.54
CA ARG A 322 -19.39 13.27 0.49
C ARG A 322 -20.41 13.98 -0.38
N SER A 323 -20.44 15.30 -0.41
CA SER A 323 -21.24 16.09 -1.36
C SER A 323 -20.35 17.09 -2.08
N VAL A 324 -20.80 17.60 -3.24
CA VAL A 324 -20.18 18.75 -3.92
C VAL A 324 -20.02 19.94 -2.96
N LYS A 325 -20.92 20.09 -1.98
CA LYS A 325 -20.85 21.14 -0.95
C LYS A 325 -19.61 21.06 -0.06
N ASP A 326 -18.96 19.90 0.02
CA ASP A 326 -17.74 19.70 0.80
C ASP A 326 -16.49 20.21 0.06
N PHE A 327 -16.61 20.58 -1.22
CA PHE A 327 -15.50 20.98 -2.09
C PHE A 327 -15.72 22.35 -2.71
N ASP A 328 -14.63 23.03 -3.07
CA ASP A 328 -14.67 24.31 -3.79
C ASP A 328 -15.00 24.06 -5.27
N LEU A 329 -16.29 23.86 -5.56
CA LEU A 329 -16.86 23.64 -6.89
C LEU A 329 -17.96 24.68 -7.16
N PRO A 330 -18.34 24.93 -8.42
CA PRO A 330 -19.38 25.91 -8.74
C PRO A 330 -20.67 25.61 -7.97
N ILE A 331 -21.05 26.52 -7.09
CA ILE A 331 -22.29 26.42 -6.33
C ILE A 331 -23.42 26.72 -7.30
N VAL A 332 -24.04 25.67 -7.82
CA VAL A 332 -25.33 25.80 -8.50
C VAL A 332 -26.40 25.59 -7.46
N ASP A 333 -27.40 26.47 -7.42
CA ASP A 333 -28.56 26.33 -6.54
C ASP A 333 -29.36 25.10 -7.00
N LEU A 334 -29.01 23.93 -6.47
CA LEU A 334 -29.63 22.64 -6.78
C LEU A 334 -31.15 22.64 -6.45
N THR A 335 -31.59 23.65 -5.70
CA THR A 335 -32.97 23.94 -5.28
C THR A 335 -33.89 24.36 -6.44
N MET A 336 -33.36 24.94 -7.53
CA MET A 336 -34.17 25.41 -8.66
C MET A 336 -34.70 24.28 -9.57
N ALA A 337 -34.40 23.02 -9.24
CA ALA A 337 -34.99 21.82 -9.84
C ALA A 337 -35.67 20.93 -8.78
N GLU A 338 -36.22 21.54 -7.73
CA GLU A 338 -37.05 20.85 -6.74
C GLU A 338 -38.43 20.46 -7.30
N ASP A 339 -38.44 19.51 -8.23
CA ASP A 339 -39.58 18.58 -8.32
C ASP A 339 -39.29 17.40 -7.38
N ARG A 340 -39.65 17.60 -6.11
CA ARG A 340 -40.01 16.57 -5.11
C ARG A 340 -39.23 15.24 -5.17
N LEU A 341 -38.09 15.19 -4.49
CA LEU A 341 -37.64 13.93 -3.86
C LEU A 341 -37.72 14.08 -2.34
N THR A 342 -38.93 13.89 -1.81
CA THR A 342 -39.21 13.77 -0.37
C THR A 342 -38.52 12.56 0.28
N GLU A 343 -38.00 11.62 -0.52
CA GLU A 343 -37.35 10.39 -0.04
C GLU A 343 -35.83 10.54 0.03
N LYS A 344 -35.24 10.05 1.12
CA LYS A 344 -33.78 10.06 1.31
C LYS A 344 -33.07 9.15 0.31
N ARG A 345 -31.86 9.55 -0.12
CA ARG A 345 -31.09 8.84 -1.15
C ARG A 345 -30.89 7.35 -0.86
N GLU A 346 -30.57 6.95 0.37
CA GLU A 346 -30.31 5.53 0.66
C GLU A 346 -31.54 4.64 0.40
N ILE A 347 -32.75 5.22 0.42
CA ILE A 347 -34.00 4.56 0.06
C ILE A 347 -34.13 4.48 -1.46
N LEU A 348 -33.89 5.59 -2.15
CA LEU A 348 -33.93 5.64 -3.62
C LEU A 348 -32.93 4.68 -4.24
N ASP A 349 -31.69 4.66 -3.73
CA ASP A 349 -30.63 3.75 -4.17
C ASP A 349 -31.05 2.29 -4.01
N GLU A 350 -31.74 1.93 -2.92
CA GLU A 350 -32.18 0.54 -2.68
C GLU A 350 -33.42 0.16 -3.51
N LEU A 351 -34.33 1.11 -3.77
CA LEU A 351 -35.49 0.91 -4.65
C LEU A 351 -35.09 0.88 -6.12
N ALA A 352 -33.99 1.54 -6.49
CA ALA A 352 -33.44 1.55 -7.85
C ALA A 352 -32.65 0.29 -8.20
N VAL A 353 -32.39 -0.61 -7.23
CA VAL A 353 -31.70 -1.88 -7.50
C VAL A 353 -32.53 -2.72 -8.46
N THR A 354 -32.03 -2.89 -9.68
CA THR A 354 -32.67 -3.71 -10.69
C THR A 354 -32.58 -5.18 -10.32
N VAL A 355 -33.70 -5.89 -10.42
CA VAL A 355 -33.72 -7.34 -10.29
C VAL A 355 -33.22 -7.92 -11.62
N PRO A 356 -32.18 -8.78 -11.63
CA PRO A 356 -31.74 -9.43 -12.86
C PRO A 356 -32.88 -10.26 -13.47
N LEU A 357 -33.02 -10.24 -14.79
CA LEU A 357 -34.10 -10.97 -15.49
C LEU A 357 -34.11 -12.48 -15.16
N GLU A 358 -32.92 -13.07 -14.95
CA GLU A 358 -32.76 -14.47 -14.53
C GLU A 358 -33.34 -14.77 -13.15
N ASP A 359 -33.53 -13.76 -12.29
CA ASP A 359 -34.06 -13.93 -10.94
C ASP A 359 -35.58 -13.80 -10.86
N TYR A 360 -36.25 -13.36 -11.92
CA TYR A 360 -37.71 -13.15 -11.92
C TYR A 360 -38.48 -14.44 -11.64
N SER A 361 -37.97 -15.57 -12.14
CA SER A 361 -38.55 -16.90 -11.95
C SER A 361 -37.78 -17.74 -10.92
N ALA A 362 -36.77 -17.19 -10.25
CA ALA A 362 -35.90 -17.97 -9.36
C ALA A 362 -36.66 -18.71 -8.25
N ALA A 363 -37.76 -18.13 -7.74
CA ALA A 363 -38.61 -18.77 -6.73
C ALA A 363 -39.28 -20.06 -7.26
N THR A 364 -39.54 -20.17 -8.56
CA THR A 364 -40.21 -21.34 -9.18
C THR A 364 -39.26 -22.51 -9.46
N THR A 365 -37.96 -22.23 -9.49
CA THR A 365 -36.89 -23.18 -9.83
C THR A 365 -36.08 -23.63 -8.62
N LEU A 366 -36.49 -23.24 -7.42
CA LEU A 366 -35.91 -23.72 -6.17
C LEU A 366 -36.12 -25.23 -6.03
N ASN A 367 -35.12 -25.92 -5.46
CA ASN A 367 -35.29 -27.32 -5.07
C ASN A 367 -36.15 -27.43 -3.80
N GLU A 368 -36.56 -28.65 -3.42
CA GLU A 368 -37.47 -28.89 -2.29
C GLU A 368 -36.98 -28.27 -0.96
N GLU A 369 -35.69 -28.41 -0.63
CA GLU A 369 -35.12 -27.86 0.61
C GLU A 369 -35.06 -26.32 0.58
N GLN A 370 -34.68 -25.75 -0.57
CA GLN A 370 -34.65 -24.31 -0.79
C GLN A 370 -36.06 -23.71 -0.77
N LEU A 371 -37.04 -24.38 -1.37
CA LEU A 371 -38.44 -23.96 -1.40
C LEU A 371 -39.03 -23.99 0.01
N ALA A 372 -38.80 -25.05 0.78
CA ALA A 372 -39.24 -25.12 2.17
C ALA A 372 -38.65 -23.97 3.02
N ALA A 373 -37.36 -23.64 2.82
CA ALA A 373 -36.74 -22.51 3.50
C ALA A 373 -37.32 -21.16 3.04
N TYR A 374 -37.55 -21.01 1.73
CA TYR A 374 -38.16 -19.84 1.12
C TYR A 374 -39.57 -19.58 1.67
N ASP A 375 -40.43 -20.60 1.68
CA ASP A 375 -41.83 -20.50 2.14
C ASP A 375 -41.87 -20.08 3.62
N ILE A 376 -41.08 -20.73 4.48
CA ILE A 376 -40.99 -20.38 5.91
C ILE A 376 -40.63 -18.90 6.13
N ILE A 377 -39.68 -18.39 5.34
CA ILE A 377 -39.21 -17.01 5.46
C ILE A 377 -40.25 -16.04 4.89
N MET A 378 -40.81 -16.34 3.71
CA MET A 378 -41.80 -15.51 3.06
C MET A 378 -43.12 -15.44 3.82
N ASP A 379 -43.58 -16.54 4.43
CA ASP A 379 -44.77 -16.57 5.28
C ASP A 379 -44.62 -15.67 6.50
N CYS A 380 -43.44 -15.68 7.13
CA CYS A 380 -43.10 -14.78 8.23
C CYS A 380 -43.17 -13.31 7.80
N ILE A 381 -42.58 -12.98 6.66
CA ILE A 381 -42.55 -11.61 6.10
C ILE A 381 -43.95 -11.14 5.69
N ASN A 382 -44.72 -11.99 4.99
CA ASN A 382 -46.07 -11.68 4.53
C ASN A 382 -47.05 -11.53 5.71
N SER A 383 -46.81 -12.25 6.81
CA SER A 383 -47.60 -12.14 8.06
C SER A 383 -47.17 -10.97 8.95
N GLU A 384 -46.23 -10.13 8.49
CA GLU A 384 -45.62 -9.03 9.24
C GLU A 384 -45.06 -9.43 10.61
N GLN A 385 -44.61 -10.68 10.73
CA GLN A 385 -43.95 -11.18 11.94
C GLN A 385 -42.45 -10.94 11.88
N SER A 386 -41.83 -10.76 13.05
CA SER A 386 -40.38 -10.75 13.18
C SER A 386 -39.83 -12.17 13.17
N GLY A 387 -38.88 -12.47 12.28
CA GLY A 387 -38.24 -13.79 12.23
C GLY A 387 -36.73 -13.71 12.04
N ILE A 388 -35.98 -14.47 12.83
CA ILE A 388 -34.52 -14.56 12.71
C ILE A 388 -34.13 -15.97 12.31
N PHE A 389 -33.48 -16.09 11.15
CA PHE A 389 -33.21 -17.36 10.49
C PHE A 389 -31.72 -17.53 10.24
N PHE A 390 -31.26 -18.77 10.24
CA PHE A 390 -29.93 -19.15 9.77
C PHE A 390 -30.04 -20.24 8.71
N ILE A 391 -29.58 -19.94 7.49
CA ILE A 391 -29.46 -20.93 6.43
C ILE A 391 -28.10 -21.61 6.55
N ASP A 392 -28.10 -22.82 7.13
CA ASP A 392 -26.94 -23.70 7.20
C ASP A 392 -26.88 -24.55 5.93
N GLY A 393 -25.82 -24.41 5.15
CA GLY A 393 -25.61 -25.27 4.01
C GLY A 393 -24.15 -25.32 3.61
N PRO A 394 -23.60 -26.50 3.31
CA PRO A 394 -22.27 -26.63 2.72
C PRO A 394 -22.02 -25.72 1.50
N GLY A 395 -20.74 -25.48 1.19
CA GLY A 395 -20.33 -24.82 -0.04
C GLY A 395 -20.95 -25.51 -1.27
N GLY A 396 -21.71 -24.75 -2.07
CA GLY A 396 -22.32 -25.24 -3.32
C GLY A 396 -23.78 -25.67 -3.22
N THR A 397 -24.46 -25.55 -2.07
CA THR A 397 -25.88 -25.94 -1.92
C THR A 397 -26.91 -24.93 -2.46
N GLY A 398 -26.45 -23.86 -3.10
CA GLY A 398 -27.33 -22.84 -3.69
C GLY A 398 -27.89 -21.82 -2.68
N LYS A 399 -27.24 -21.61 -1.53
CA LYS A 399 -27.60 -20.54 -0.57
C LYS A 399 -27.80 -19.16 -1.23
N THR A 400 -26.82 -18.74 -2.04
CA THR A 400 -26.90 -17.47 -2.79
C THR A 400 -28.09 -17.43 -3.74
N TYR A 401 -28.44 -18.57 -4.37
CA TYR A 401 -29.61 -18.66 -5.25
C TYR A 401 -30.93 -18.47 -4.48
N LEU A 402 -31.04 -19.08 -3.29
CA LEU A 402 -32.16 -18.85 -2.37
C LEU A 402 -32.26 -17.37 -1.95
N TYR A 403 -31.13 -16.72 -1.64
CA TYR A 403 -31.12 -15.29 -1.30
C TYR A 403 -31.59 -14.43 -2.47
N ARG A 404 -31.15 -14.73 -3.70
CA ARG A 404 -31.60 -14.04 -4.92
C ARG A 404 -33.11 -14.18 -5.11
N ALA A 405 -33.68 -15.36 -4.91
CA ALA A 405 -35.13 -15.58 -4.99
C ALA A 405 -35.92 -14.76 -3.95
N LEU A 406 -35.44 -14.71 -2.69
CA LEU A 406 -36.03 -13.90 -1.63
C LEU A 406 -35.98 -12.40 -1.95
N LEU A 407 -34.80 -11.91 -2.36
CA LEU A 407 -34.59 -10.50 -2.72
C LEU A 407 -35.45 -10.10 -3.92
N ALA A 408 -35.47 -10.91 -4.98
CA ALA A 408 -36.26 -10.67 -6.17
C ALA A 408 -37.75 -10.56 -5.85
N THR A 409 -38.29 -11.49 -5.07
CA THR A 409 -39.72 -11.51 -4.72
C THR A 409 -40.17 -10.25 -3.97
N ILE A 410 -39.36 -9.75 -3.05
CA ILE A 410 -39.69 -8.55 -2.27
C ILE A 410 -39.50 -7.28 -3.10
N ARG A 411 -38.40 -7.19 -3.85
CA ARG A 411 -38.09 -6.02 -4.69
C ARG A 411 -39.07 -5.86 -5.85
N LEU A 412 -39.55 -6.96 -6.45
CA LEU A 412 -40.61 -6.94 -7.48
C LEU A 412 -41.95 -6.42 -6.94
N LYS A 413 -42.18 -6.46 -5.63
CA LYS A 413 -43.34 -5.83 -4.97
C LYS A 413 -43.06 -4.36 -4.59
N HIS A 414 -41.98 -3.76 -5.08
CA HIS A 414 -41.51 -2.42 -4.71
C HIS A 414 -41.28 -2.22 -3.20
N GLN A 415 -40.89 -3.30 -2.51
CA GLN A 415 -40.54 -3.27 -1.09
C GLN A 415 -39.03 -3.34 -0.88
N ILE A 416 -38.57 -2.85 0.27
CA ILE A 416 -37.14 -2.77 0.59
C ILE A 416 -36.66 -4.10 1.18
N ALA A 417 -35.74 -4.76 0.47
CA ALA A 417 -34.98 -5.91 0.94
C ALA A 417 -33.49 -5.61 0.85
N ILE A 418 -32.80 -5.61 2.00
CA ILE A 418 -31.40 -5.23 2.09
C ILE A 418 -30.55 -6.50 2.02
N ALA A 419 -29.61 -6.52 1.07
CA ALA A 419 -28.59 -7.56 0.98
C ALA A 419 -27.27 -7.07 1.60
N THR A 420 -26.68 -7.89 2.47
CA THR A 420 -25.35 -7.66 3.04
C THR A 420 -24.53 -8.94 3.04
N ALA A 421 -23.21 -8.80 3.11
CA ALA A 421 -22.29 -9.91 3.33
C ALA A 421 -21.09 -9.50 4.17
N THR A 422 -20.39 -10.46 4.77
CA THR A 422 -19.21 -10.17 5.60
C THR A 422 -18.00 -9.69 4.78
N SER A 423 -17.84 -10.16 3.54
CA SER A 423 -16.73 -9.76 2.65
C SER A 423 -17.22 -9.07 1.38
N GLY A 424 -16.38 -8.20 0.79
CA GLY A 424 -16.70 -7.49 -0.46
C GLY A 424 -16.94 -8.44 -1.64
N VAL A 425 -16.14 -9.51 -1.72
CA VAL A 425 -16.32 -10.58 -2.72
C VAL A 425 -17.70 -11.22 -2.59
N ALA A 426 -18.11 -11.62 -1.38
CA ALA A 426 -19.42 -12.22 -1.17
C ALA A 426 -20.55 -11.21 -1.45
N ALA A 427 -20.37 -9.94 -1.10
CA ALA A 427 -21.33 -8.88 -1.42
C ALA A 427 -21.53 -8.74 -2.93
N SER A 428 -20.47 -8.83 -3.75
CA SER A 428 -20.56 -8.70 -5.21
C SER A 428 -21.42 -9.78 -5.91
N LEU A 429 -21.75 -10.88 -5.21
CA LEU A 429 -22.56 -11.97 -5.73
C LEU A 429 -24.07 -11.72 -5.62
N LEU A 430 -24.50 -10.76 -4.79
CA LEU A 430 -25.92 -10.46 -4.54
C LEU A 430 -26.28 -9.08 -5.10
N PRO A 431 -27.39 -8.94 -5.86
CA PRO A 431 -27.76 -7.66 -6.46
C PRO A 431 -27.95 -6.55 -5.43
N GLY A 432 -27.29 -5.41 -5.62
CA GLY A 432 -27.34 -4.25 -4.71
C GLY A 432 -26.71 -4.47 -3.31
N SER A 433 -26.01 -5.58 -3.09
CA SER A 433 -25.44 -5.91 -1.78
C SER A 433 -24.20 -5.08 -1.44
N ARG A 434 -23.97 -4.86 -0.14
CA ARG A 434 -22.80 -4.17 0.41
C ARG A 434 -22.19 -4.99 1.55
N THR A 435 -20.96 -4.67 1.95
CA THR A 435 -20.42 -5.28 3.17
C THR A 435 -21.23 -4.86 4.40
N ALA A 436 -21.39 -5.77 5.38
CA ALA A 436 -22.09 -5.48 6.62
C ALA A 436 -21.48 -4.28 7.36
N HIS A 437 -20.15 -4.18 7.41
CA HIS A 437 -19.45 -3.00 7.97
C HIS A 437 -19.86 -1.70 7.29
N SER A 438 -19.99 -1.68 5.96
CA SER A 438 -20.38 -0.49 5.22
C SER A 438 -21.85 -0.13 5.40
N ARG A 439 -22.75 -1.13 5.34
CA ARG A 439 -24.20 -0.91 5.45
C ARG A 439 -24.62 -0.51 6.86
N PHE A 440 -24.10 -1.20 7.87
CA PHE A 440 -24.43 -0.93 9.26
C PHE A 440 -23.46 0.03 9.95
N LYS A 441 -22.45 0.57 9.25
CA LYS A 441 -21.43 1.46 9.85
C LYS A 441 -20.81 0.84 11.12
N ILE A 442 -20.46 -0.45 11.05
CA ILE A 442 -19.83 -1.20 12.14
C ILE A 442 -18.40 -0.66 12.32
N PRO A 443 -17.99 -0.26 13.55
CA PRO A 443 -16.63 0.19 13.80
C PRO A 443 -15.60 -0.90 13.43
N ILE A 444 -14.46 -0.52 12.86
CA ILE A 444 -13.40 -1.49 12.50
C ILE A 444 -12.68 -2.00 13.76
N ASN A 445 -12.41 -1.10 14.71
CA ASN A 445 -11.79 -1.40 16.00
C ASN A 445 -12.84 -1.35 17.12
N GLY A 446 -13.84 -2.23 17.03
CA GLY A 446 -14.90 -2.34 18.03
C GLY A 446 -14.61 -3.37 19.13
N ASN A 447 -15.43 -3.33 20.17
CA ASN A 447 -15.46 -4.28 21.27
C ASN A 447 -16.90 -4.75 21.54
N GLU A 448 -17.07 -5.64 22.53
CA GLU A 448 -18.37 -6.25 22.87
C GLU A 448 -19.46 -5.25 23.29
N SER A 449 -19.10 -4.02 23.68
CA SER A 449 -20.02 -2.95 24.07
C SER A 449 -20.32 -1.93 22.96
N CYS A 450 -19.65 -2.02 21.80
CA CYS A 450 -19.80 -1.04 20.74
C CYS A 450 -21.20 -1.03 20.12
N LEU A 451 -21.61 0.15 19.67
CA LEU A 451 -22.76 0.36 18.80
C LEU A 451 -22.28 0.67 17.38
N CYS A 452 -23.17 0.49 16.42
CA CYS A 452 -23.00 0.95 15.05
C CYS A 452 -23.13 2.47 14.98
N ASN A 453 -22.33 3.11 14.12
CA ASN A 453 -22.35 4.57 13.93
C ASN A 453 -23.52 4.98 13.02
N ILE A 454 -24.76 4.73 13.46
CA ILE A 454 -25.99 5.05 12.74
C ILE A 454 -26.83 6.04 13.56
N PRO A 455 -26.79 7.35 13.25
CA PRO A 455 -27.67 8.32 13.91
C PRO A 455 -29.14 8.02 13.62
N LYS A 456 -30.04 8.13 14.62
CA LYS A 456 -31.48 7.82 14.48
C LYS A 456 -32.19 8.61 13.38
N GLN A 457 -31.69 9.80 13.04
CA GLN A 457 -32.25 10.69 12.03
C GLN A 457 -31.64 10.49 10.62
N SER A 458 -30.60 9.66 10.50
CA SER A 458 -29.92 9.40 9.22
C SER A 458 -30.83 8.70 8.20
N GLY A 459 -30.48 8.78 6.92
CA GLY A 459 -31.19 8.04 5.86
C GLY A 459 -31.00 6.54 5.96
N THR A 460 -29.81 6.10 6.38
CA THR A 460 -29.55 4.70 6.73
C THR A 460 -30.49 4.19 7.83
N ALA A 461 -30.75 4.97 8.89
CA ALA A 461 -31.71 4.57 9.93
C ALA A 461 -33.14 4.42 9.37
N GLU A 462 -33.56 5.33 8.50
CA GLU A 462 -34.89 5.27 7.87
C GLU A 462 -35.02 4.11 6.89
N LEU A 463 -33.98 3.84 6.10
CA LEU A 463 -33.89 2.66 5.24
C LEU A 463 -34.07 1.37 6.05
N LEU A 464 -33.36 1.24 7.18
CA LEU A 464 -33.47 0.08 8.07
C LEU A 464 -34.87 -0.05 8.67
N ARG A 465 -35.53 1.07 9.03
CA ARG A 465 -36.93 1.07 9.48
C ARG A 465 -37.91 0.59 8.40
N ARG A 466 -37.69 0.94 7.14
CA ARG A 466 -38.54 0.52 6.01
C ARG A 466 -38.24 -0.88 5.48
N ALA A 467 -37.05 -1.43 5.74
CA ALA A 467 -36.66 -2.76 5.28
C ALA A 467 -37.58 -3.86 5.83
N LYS A 468 -38.10 -4.71 4.95
CA LYS A 468 -38.92 -5.89 5.28
C LYS A 468 -38.05 -7.14 5.50
N LEU A 469 -36.90 -7.20 4.83
CA LEU A 469 -35.93 -8.29 4.94
C LEU A 469 -34.51 -7.73 4.96
N ILE A 470 -33.67 -8.31 5.81
CA ILE A 470 -32.22 -8.10 5.81
C ILE A 470 -31.54 -9.46 5.65
N ILE A 471 -30.74 -9.63 4.61
CA ILE A 471 -29.92 -10.82 4.39
C ILE A 471 -28.47 -10.50 4.76
N TRP A 472 -27.81 -11.40 5.48
CA TRP A 472 -26.38 -11.33 5.79
C TRP A 472 -25.70 -12.66 5.41
N ASP A 473 -25.01 -12.66 4.26
CA ASP A 473 -24.25 -13.81 3.75
C ASP A 473 -22.83 -13.90 4.33
N GLU A 474 -22.29 -15.10 4.39
CA GLU A 474 -21.00 -15.45 5.02
C GLU A 474 -20.93 -14.96 6.50
N ALA A 475 -22.04 -15.03 7.23
CA ALA A 475 -22.13 -14.64 8.64
C ALA A 475 -21.14 -15.37 9.58
N PRO A 476 -20.79 -16.66 9.37
CA PRO A 476 -19.76 -17.34 10.18
C PRO A 476 -18.37 -16.70 10.15
N MET A 477 -18.06 -15.86 9.14
CA MET A 477 -16.80 -15.10 9.08
C MET A 477 -16.82 -13.85 9.96
N ALA A 478 -18.00 -13.39 10.40
CA ALA A 478 -18.14 -12.18 11.20
C ALA A 478 -17.84 -12.49 12.68
N LYS A 479 -17.18 -11.55 13.36
CA LYS A 479 -16.96 -11.70 14.80
C LYS A 479 -18.30 -11.58 15.52
N ARG A 480 -18.49 -12.39 16.55
CA ARG A 480 -19.67 -12.41 17.42
C ARG A 480 -20.14 -11.01 17.79
N TRP A 481 -19.21 -10.18 18.28
CA TRP A 481 -19.54 -8.84 18.76
C TRP A 481 -20.06 -7.92 17.66
N GLU A 482 -19.71 -8.14 16.38
CA GLU A 482 -20.19 -7.33 15.25
C GLU A 482 -21.69 -7.56 15.04
N ILE A 483 -22.14 -8.82 15.11
CA ILE A 483 -23.55 -9.19 14.99
C ILE A 483 -24.34 -8.67 16.20
N GLU A 484 -23.76 -8.76 17.40
CA GLU A 484 -24.37 -8.24 18.63
C GLU A 484 -24.45 -6.70 18.66
N ALA A 485 -23.47 -6.02 18.06
CA ALA A 485 -23.52 -4.57 17.89
C ALA A 485 -24.64 -4.15 16.94
N VAL A 486 -24.87 -4.91 15.85
CA VAL A 486 -26.00 -4.68 14.94
C VAL A 486 -27.33 -4.92 15.64
N ASP A 487 -27.46 -5.97 16.46
CA ASP A 487 -28.66 -6.19 17.29
C ASP A 487 -28.97 -4.97 18.17
N ARG A 488 -28.01 -4.58 19.02
CA ARG A 488 -28.19 -3.42 19.92
C ARG A 488 -28.55 -2.15 19.15
N SER A 489 -27.90 -1.93 18.01
CA SER A 489 -28.13 -0.72 17.20
C SER A 489 -29.50 -0.74 16.52
N LEU A 490 -29.98 -1.90 16.06
CA LEU A 490 -31.31 -2.01 15.49
C LEU A 490 -32.40 -1.87 16.56
N ARG A 491 -32.19 -2.38 17.78
CA ARG A 491 -33.10 -2.11 18.90
C ARG A 491 -33.26 -0.61 19.16
N ASP A 492 -32.14 0.12 19.14
CA ASP A 492 -32.14 1.58 19.33
C ASP A 492 -32.79 2.34 18.14
N VAL A 493 -32.45 1.99 16.90
CA VAL A 493 -32.99 2.61 15.68
C VAL A 493 -34.50 2.39 15.54
N MET A 494 -34.97 1.18 15.89
CA MET A 494 -36.38 0.79 15.85
C MET A 494 -37.15 1.22 17.11
N SER A 495 -36.45 1.56 18.20
CA SER A 495 -37.03 1.78 19.53
C SER A 495 -37.88 0.58 19.98
N ASN A 496 -37.32 -0.62 19.80
CA ASN A 496 -37.96 -1.90 20.09
C ASN A 496 -36.94 -2.87 20.69
N ASP A 497 -37.21 -3.41 21.87
CA ASP A 497 -36.26 -4.28 22.60
C ASP A 497 -36.22 -5.73 22.09
N ILE A 498 -37.11 -6.12 21.17
CA ILE A 498 -37.05 -7.41 20.48
C ILE A 498 -35.72 -7.52 19.73
N ILE A 499 -35.16 -8.72 19.65
CA ILE A 499 -33.93 -8.98 18.91
C ILE A 499 -33.99 -8.38 17.49
N PHE A 500 -32.93 -7.66 17.13
CA PHE A 500 -32.76 -6.82 15.96
C PHE A 500 -33.89 -5.78 15.74
N GLY A 501 -34.49 -5.27 16.82
CA GLY A 501 -35.58 -4.30 16.75
C GLY A 501 -36.85 -4.84 16.10
N GLY A 502 -37.05 -6.17 16.12
CA GLY A 502 -38.19 -6.85 15.49
C GLY A 502 -38.07 -6.99 13.97
N LYS A 503 -36.87 -6.83 13.40
CA LYS A 503 -36.62 -7.02 11.96
C LYS A 503 -36.52 -8.49 11.59
N SER A 504 -36.98 -8.81 10.38
CA SER A 504 -36.77 -10.14 9.79
C SER A 504 -35.38 -10.22 9.18
N ILE A 505 -34.52 -11.08 9.75
CA ILE A 505 -33.12 -11.23 9.35
C ILE A 505 -32.83 -12.67 8.97
N VAL A 506 -32.17 -12.85 7.83
CA VAL A 506 -31.70 -14.14 7.34
C VAL A 506 -30.17 -14.12 7.30
N PHE A 507 -29.56 -14.85 8.23
CA PHE A 507 -28.14 -15.12 8.20
C PHE A 507 -27.84 -16.32 7.32
N GLY A 508 -26.72 -16.28 6.63
CA GLY A 508 -26.28 -17.30 5.70
C GLY A 508 -24.83 -17.67 5.90
N GLY A 509 -24.48 -18.94 5.73
CA GLY A 509 -23.08 -19.35 5.67
C GLY A 509 -22.87 -20.82 5.90
N ASP A 510 -21.62 -21.17 6.20
CA ASP A 510 -21.18 -22.53 6.44
C ASP A 510 -20.04 -22.53 7.47
N PHE A 511 -20.27 -23.12 8.65
CA PHE A 511 -19.27 -23.18 9.72
C PHE A 511 -18.10 -24.12 9.40
N ARG A 512 -18.16 -24.89 8.31
CA ARG A 512 -17.01 -25.66 7.78
C ARG A 512 -16.00 -24.76 7.09
N GLN A 513 -16.38 -23.53 6.74
CA GLN A 513 -15.49 -22.55 6.11
C GLN A 513 -14.65 -21.80 7.15
N VAL A 514 -13.86 -20.83 6.71
CA VAL A 514 -12.95 -20.10 7.60
C VAL A 514 -13.75 -19.25 8.61
N LEU A 515 -13.31 -19.30 9.87
CA LEU A 515 -13.86 -18.52 10.99
C LEU A 515 -13.33 -17.07 11.00
N PRO A 516 -13.84 -16.20 11.90
CA PRO A 516 -13.37 -14.82 11.98
C PRO A 516 -11.87 -14.75 12.26
N VAL A 517 -11.17 -13.89 11.52
CA VAL A 517 -9.73 -13.71 11.70
C VAL A 517 -9.48 -12.91 12.98
N VAL A 518 -8.90 -13.57 13.99
CA VAL A 518 -8.48 -12.94 15.26
C VAL A 518 -6.95 -12.99 15.34
N PRO A 519 -6.25 -11.84 15.26
CA PRO A 519 -4.79 -11.81 15.30
C PRO A 519 -4.24 -12.46 16.56
N ARG A 520 -3.26 -13.36 16.40
CA ARG A 520 -2.56 -14.06 17.50
C ARG A 520 -3.46 -14.88 18.44
N ALA A 521 -4.66 -15.23 17.99
CA ALA A 521 -5.60 -16.00 18.80
C ALA A 521 -5.28 -17.50 18.80
N THR A 522 -5.56 -18.11 19.94
CA THR A 522 -5.66 -19.56 20.12
C THR A 522 -6.93 -20.11 19.46
N ARG A 523 -7.02 -21.44 19.32
CA ARG A 523 -8.25 -22.14 18.90
C ARG A 523 -9.45 -21.73 19.76
N THR A 524 -9.29 -21.71 21.09
CA THR A 524 -10.35 -21.35 22.04
C THR A 524 -10.84 -19.91 21.84
N GLU A 525 -9.93 -18.95 21.71
CA GLU A 525 -10.26 -17.55 21.47
C GLU A 525 -10.98 -17.36 20.12
N THR A 526 -10.53 -18.07 19.09
CA THR A 526 -11.17 -18.04 17.76
C THR A 526 -12.60 -18.58 17.83
N VAL A 527 -12.82 -19.71 18.52
CA VAL A 527 -14.16 -20.28 18.75
C VAL A 527 -15.04 -19.32 19.59
N ASN A 528 -14.47 -18.69 20.62
CA ASN A 528 -15.19 -17.70 21.45
C ASN A 528 -15.60 -16.45 20.66
N SER A 529 -14.85 -16.09 19.62
CA SER A 529 -15.20 -14.98 18.72
C SER A 529 -16.25 -15.33 17.67
N SER A 530 -16.66 -16.59 17.54
CA SER A 530 -17.60 -17.05 16.51
C SER A 530 -19.06 -16.80 16.89
N LEU A 531 -19.93 -16.65 15.88
CA LEU A 531 -21.38 -16.49 16.03
C LEU A 531 -22.02 -17.56 16.92
N VAL A 532 -21.53 -18.81 16.88
CA VAL A 532 -22.09 -19.90 17.72
C VAL A 532 -21.99 -19.64 19.23
N ARG A 533 -21.12 -18.72 19.65
CA ARG A 533 -20.98 -18.28 21.05
C ARG A 533 -21.76 -17.01 21.38
N SER A 534 -22.56 -16.51 20.45
CA SER A 534 -23.45 -15.35 20.65
C SER A 534 -24.72 -15.74 21.39
N TYR A 535 -25.28 -14.79 22.15
CA TYR A 535 -26.65 -14.91 22.67
C TYR A 535 -27.70 -14.93 21.55
N VAL A 536 -27.34 -14.46 20.34
CA VAL A 536 -28.22 -14.49 19.16
C VAL A 536 -28.39 -15.93 18.65
N TRP A 537 -27.34 -16.76 18.72
CA TRP A 537 -27.31 -18.07 18.07
C TRP A 537 -28.42 -19.04 18.51
N PRO A 538 -28.71 -19.21 19.82
CA PRO A 538 -29.81 -20.08 20.27
C PRO A 538 -31.18 -19.65 19.73
N GLN A 539 -31.38 -18.36 19.48
CA GLN A 539 -32.66 -17.79 19.07
C GLN A 539 -32.94 -17.93 17.57
N LEU A 540 -31.92 -18.21 16.75
CA LEU A 540 -32.07 -18.39 15.30
C LEU A 540 -32.83 -19.68 14.98
N LYS A 541 -33.80 -19.60 14.05
CA LYS A 541 -34.38 -20.79 13.41
C LYS A 541 -33.42 -21.29 12.33
N LYS A 542 -32.85 -22.48 12.54
CA LYS A 542 -31.89 -23.08 11.61
C LYS A 542 -32.63 -23.83 10.48
N LEU A 543 -32.35 -23.49 9.24
CA LEU A 543 -32.86 -24.14 8.04
C LEU A 543 -31.68 -24.75 7.29
N LYS A 544 -31.71 -26.06 7.02
CA LYS A 544 -30.58 -26.80 6.47
C LYS A 544 -30.76 -27.07 4.97
N LEU A 545 -29.71 -26.83 4.20
CA LEU A 545 -29.60 -27.22 2.79
C LEU A 545 -28.48 -28.25 2.64
N THR A 546 -28.79 -29.44 2.12
CA THR A 546 -27.84 -30.56 2.05
C THR A 546 -27.42 -30.88 0.61
N LYS A 547 -28.29 -30.63 -0.38
CA LYS A 547 -28.01 -30.99 -1.77
C LYS A 547 -26.95 -30.09 -2.41
N ASN A 548 -25.79 -30.63 -2.78
CA ASN A 548 -24.75 -29.89 -3.48
C ASN A 548 -25.10 -29.69 -4.96
N MET A 549 -25.32 -28.43 -5.36
CA MET A 549 -25.67 -28.05 -6.73
C MET A 549 -24.43 -27.70 -7.57
N ARG A 550 -23.32 -27.29 -6.94
CA ARG A 550 -22.07 -26.90 -7.63
C ARG A 550 -21.31 -28.11 -8.19
N ALA A 551 -21.21 -29.16 -7.39
CA ALA A 551 -20.54 -30.42 -7.75
C ALA A 551 -21.56 -31.51 -8.12
N ALA A 552 -22.76 -31.14 -8.57
CA ALA A 552 -23.84 -32.08 -8.87
C ALA A 552 -23.46 -33.13 -9.93
N SER A 553 -22.52 -32.81 -10.82
CA SER A 553 -21.99 -33.72 -11.84
C SER A 553 -20.98 -34.74 -11.30
N ASP A 554 -20.45 -34.55 -10.09
CA ASP A 554 -19.39 -35.39 -9.50
C ASP A 554 -19.71 -35.65 -8.02
N LEU A 555 -20.62 -36.60 -7.77
CA LEU A 555 -21.07 -36.96 -6.41
C LEU A 555 -19.91 -37.43 -5.52
N VAL A 556 -18.94 -38.14 -6.09
CA VAL A 556 -17.74 -38.61 -5.37
C VAL A 556 -16.93 -37.41 -4.86
N PHE A 557 -16.81 -36.35 -5.68
CA PHE A 557 -16.19 -35.10 -5.25
C PHE A 557 -16.99 -34.41 -4.14
N SER A 558 -18.31 -34.28 -4.30
CA SER A 558 -19.18 -33.67 -3.30
C SER A 558 -19.04 -34.36 -1.93
N ASP A 559 -19.10 -35.69 -1.90
CA ASP A 559 -19.00 -36.47 -0.66
C ASP A 559 -17.61 -36.36 -0.03
N PHE A 560 -16.56 -36.35 -0.85
CA PHE A 560 -15.19 -36.08 -0.38
C PHE A 560 -15.07 -34.69 0.25
N LEU A 561 -15.62 -33.65 -0.38
CA LEU A 561 -15.61 -32.29 0.17
C LEU A 561 -16.34 -32.22 1.52
N LEU A 562 -17.49 -32.88 1.66
CA LEU A 562 -18.23 -32.93 2.92
C LEU A 562 -17.43 -33.61 4.03
N ARG A 563 -16.79 -34.76 3.75
CA ARG A 563 -15.93 -35.46 4.72
C ARG A 563 -14.74 -34.61 5.15
N ILE A 564 -14.12 -33.87 4.23
CA ILE A 564 -13.06 -32.90 4.55
C ILE A 564 -13.59 -31.79 5.46
N GLY A 565 -14.72 -31.17 5.10
CA GLY A 565 -15.31 -30.07 5.88
C GLY A 565 -15.79 -30.46 7.28
N ASN A 566 -16.31 -31.68 7.43
CA ASN A 566 -16.73 -32.21 8.73
C ASN A 566 -15.55 -32.73 9.59
N GLY A 567 -14.36 -32.89 9.01
CA GLY A 567 -13.24 -33.55 9.68
C GLY A 567 -13.47 -35.04 9.92
N GLU A 568 -14.14 -35.69 8.96
CA GLU A 568 -14.51 -37.12 8.95
C GLU A 568 -13.68 -37.94 7.94
N GLU A 569 -12.90 -37.27 7.08
CA GLU A 569 -11.97 -37.94 6.17
C GLU A 569 -10.90 -38.72 6.95
N LYS A 570 -10.50 -39.90 6.42
CA LYS A 570 -9.50 -40.74 7.09
C LYS A 570 -8.18 -39.98 7.18
N THR A 571 -7.69 -39.81 8.41
CA THR A 571 -6.41 -39.16 8.66
C THR A 571 -5.33 -40.19 8.92
N THR A 572 -4.16 -40.02 8.32
CA THR A 572 -2.90 -40.55 8.86
C THR A 572 -2.49 -39.68 10.07
N GLY A 573 -1.56 -40.17 10.90
CA GLY A 573 -1.17 -39.45 12.14
C GLY A 573 -0.87 -37.96 11.90
N ASP A 574 -1.17 -37.12 12.88
CA ASP A 574 -1.01 -35.65 12.85
C ASP A 574 -2.06 -34.87 12.01
N GLU A 575 -3.30 -35.37 11.94
CA GLU A 575 -4.44 -34.76 11.20
C GLU A 575 -4.20 -34.63 9.69
N MET A 576 -3.39 -35.51 9.11
CA MET A 576 -3.00 -35.50 7.71
C MET A 576 -4.01 -36.31 6.88
N VAL A 577 -4.60 -35.70 5.85
CA VAL A 577 -5.53 -36.37 4.91
C VAL A 577 -4.85 -36.63 3.58
N GLU A 578 -5.19 -37.75 2.94
CA GLU A 578 -4.73 -38.08 1.59
C GLU A 578 -5.59 -37.38 0.54
N ILE A 579 -4.95 -36.68 -0.39
CA ILE A 579 -5.61 -36.04 -1.53
C ILE A 579 -5.76 -37.05 -2.67
N PRO A 580 -6.96 -37.18 -3.28
CA PRO A 580 -7.17 -38.12 -4.37
C PRO A 580 -6.18 -37.95 -5.53
N SER A 581 -5.63 -39.06 -6.02
CA SER A 581 -4.60 -39.09 -7.07
C SER A 581 -5.00 -38.38 -8.37
N LYS A 582 -6.30 -38.31 -8.69
CA LYS A 582 -6.83 -37.57 -9.85
C LYS A 582 -6.67 -36.05 -9.75
N MET A 583 -6.58 -35.53 -8.53
CA MET A 583 -6.42 -34.10 -8.23
C MET A 583 -4.94 -33.72 -8.12
N LEU A 584 -4.07 -34.66 -7.76
CA LEU A 584 -2.65 -34.41 -7.58
C LEU A 584 -1.94 -34.10 -8.90
N ILE A 585 -1.11 -33.06 -8.89
CA ILE A 585 -0.19 -32.74 -9.97
C ILE A 585 1.10 -33.53 -9.72
N LYS A 586 1.46 -34.38 -10.68
CA LYS A 586 2.72 -35.14 -10.64
C LYS A 586 3.87 -34.22 -11.05
N ILE A 587 4.92 -34.18 -10.25
CA ILE A 587 6.15 -33.45 -10.53
C ILE A 587 7.21 -34.48 -10.97
N GLU A 588 7.80 -34.30 -12.15
CA GLU A 588 8.99 -35.06 -12.58
C GLU A 588 10.24 -34.51 -11.89
N GLU A 589 11.28 -35.34 -11.66
CA GLU A 589 12.44 -35.01 -10.82
C GLU A 589 13.20 -33.73 -11.24
N ASN A 590 13.10 -33.31 -12.51
CA ASN A 590 13.78 -32.13 -13.05
C ASN A 590 12.85 -30.94 -13.36
N ASP A 591 11.55 -31.05 -13.10
CA ASP A 591 10.59 -30.00 -13.47
C ASP A 591 10.42 -28.98 -12.35
N ASN A 592 10.23 -27.70 -12.72
CA ASN A 592 9.91 -26.67 -11.76
C ASN A 592 8.46 -26.86 -11.30
N PRO A 593 8.21 -27.11 -10.01
CA PRO A 593 6.87 -27.48 -9.52
C PRO A 593 5.83 -26.39 -9.77
N GLU A 594 6.21 -25.12 -9.71
CA GLU A 594 5.31 -24.02 -10.04
C GLU A 594 4.98 -23.98 -11.53
N ASN A 595 5.91 -24.36 -12.41
CA ASN A 595 5.63 -24.43 -13.86
C ASN A 595 4.65 -25.57 -14.17
N ALA A 596 4.77 -26.71 -13.49
CA ALA A 596 3.81 -27.81 -13.59
C ALA A 596 2.40 -27.36 -13.13
N LEU A 597 2.31 -26.62 -12.02
CA LEU A 597 1.05 -26.03 -11.56
C LEU A 597 0.46 -25.05 -12.57
N ILE A 598 1.28 -24.13 -13.08
CA ILE A 598 0.84 -23.13 -14.06
C ILE A 598 0.33 -23.83 -15.32
N SER A 599 1.06 -24.83 -15.82
CA SER A 599 0.66 -25.60 -17.01
C SER A 599 -0.64 -26.38 -16.80
N ALA A 600 -0.87 -26.91 -15.59
CA ALA A 600 -2.09 -27.65 -15.26
C ALA A 600 -3.34 -26.74 -15.15
N VAL A 601 -3.18 -25.51 -14.66
CA VAL A 601 -4.30 -24.58 -14.42
C VAL A 601 -4.54 -23.66 -15.61
N TYR A 602 -3.47 -23.14 -16.21
CA TYR A 602 -3.45 -22.21 -17.33
C TYR A 602 -2.76 -22.83 -18.57
N PRO A 603 -3.33 -23.89 -19.18
CA PRO A 603 -2.78 -24.48 -20.39
C PRO A 603 -2.81 -23.49 -21.55
N SER A 604 -1.68 -23.28 -22.22
CA SER A 604 -1.55 -22.33 -23.35
C SER A 604 -1.92 -20.89 -23.00
N ILE A 605 -1.48 -20.40 -21.84
CA ILE A 605 -1.74 -19.02 -21.35
C ILE A 605 -1.36 -17.93 -22.37
N GLN A 606 -0.29 -18.15 -23.14
CA GLN A 606 0.19 -17.21 -24.17
C GLN A 606 -0.86 -17.01 -25.27
N GLN A 607 -1.42 -18.11 -25.78
CA GLN A 607 -2.42 -18.11 -26.86
C GLN A 607 -3.77 -17.54 -26.41
N ASN A 608 -4.11 -17.69 -25.13
CA ASN A 608 -5.38 -17.26 -24.56
C ASN A 608 -5.30 -15.95 -23.77
N SER A 609 -4.18 -15.23 -23.86
CA SER A 609 -3.91 -14.02 -23.06
C SER A 609 -4.87 -12.86 -23.33
N GLU A 610 -5.56 -12.86 -24.47
CA GLU A 610 -6.58 -11.84 -24.80
C GLU A 610 -7.99 -12.23 -24.34
N SER A 611 -8.23 -13.51 -24.04
CA SER A 611 -9.54 -14.00 -23.62
C SER A 611 -9.78 -13.73 -22.13
N ALA A 612 -10.58 -12.69 -21.85
CA ALA A 612 -11.02 -12.36 -20.49
C ALA A 612 -11.75 -13.55 -19.83
N GLU A 613 -12.56 -14.27 -20.59
CA GLU A 613 -13.28 -15.46 -20.10
C GLU A 613 -12.33 -16.59 -19.71
N TYR A 614 -11.30 -16.85 -20.51
CA TYR A 614 -10.30 -17.88 -20.19
C TYR A 614 -9.58 -17.59 -18.88
N ILE A 615 -9.13 -16.34 -18.70
CA ILE A 615 -8.34 -15.90 -17.54
C ILE A 615 -9.19 -15.90 -16.26
N THR A 616 -10.47 -15.55 -16.36
CA THR A 616 -11.35 -15.40 -15.19
C THR A 616 -11.88 -16.71 -14.64
N LYS A 617 -12.13 -17.70 -15.50
CA LYS A 617 -12.57 -19.05 -15.10
C LYS A 617 -11.48 -19.85 -14.39
N ARG A 618 -10.27 -19.30 -14.28
CA ARG A 618 -9.09 -19.92 -13.68
C ARG A 618 -8.54 -19.09 -12.53
N ALA A 619 -8.07 -19.76 -11.49
CA ALA A 619 -7.28 -19.13 -10.43
C ALA A 619 -6.41 -20.16 -9.72
N ILE A 620 -5.28 -19.70 -9.19
CA ILE A 620 -4.46 -20.46 -8.26
C ILE A 620 -4.71 -19.96 -6.83
N LEU A 621 -4.90 -20.88 -5.89
CA LEU A 621 -5.14 -20.59 -4.49
C LEU A 621 -3.93 -21.01 -3.68
N ALA A 622 -3.51 -20.15 -2.75
CA ALA A 622 -2.45 -20.45 -1.79
C ALA A 622 -2.81 -19.96 -0.38
N PRO A 623 -2.20 -20.52 0.69
CA PRO A 623 -2.55 -20.14 2.06
C PRO A 623 -2.07 -18.73 2.48
N LYS A 624 -0.95 -18.25 1.93
CA LYS A 624 -0.25 -17.02 2.37
C LYS A 624 -0.13 -16.00 1.24
N ASN A 625 -0.16 -14.71 1.59
CA ASN A 625 0.01 -13.59 0.64
C ASN A 625 1.37 -13.65 -0.08
N GLU A 626 2.45 -13.94 0.63
CA GLU A 626 3.80 -14.07 0.06
C GLU A 626 3.86 -15.08 -1.10
N THR A 627 3.27 -16.26 -0.91
CA THR A 627 3.20 -17.29 -1.96
C THR A 627 2.37 -16.83 -3.16
N VAL A 628 1.28 -16.10 -2.90
CA VAL A 628 0.43 -15.52 -3.95
C VAL A 628 1.19 -14.48 -4.76
N ASP A 629 1.95 -13.61 -4.09
CA ASP A 629 2.72 -12.55 -4.74
C ASP A 629 3.82 -13.17 -5.65
N ILE A 630 4.56 -14.19 -5.16
CA ILE A 630 5.55 -14.95 -5.96
C ILE A 630 4.91 -15.59 -7.20
N LEU A 631 3.75 -16.24 -7.04
CA LEU A 631 3.05 -16.88 -8.16
C LEU A 631 2.57 -15.87 -9.21
N ASN A 632 2.04 -14.74 -8.76
CA ASN A 632 1.56 -13.67 -9.65
C ASN A 632 2.72 -13.03 -10.43
N GLU A 633 3.86 -12.77 -9.77
CA GLU A 633 5.09 -12.28 -10.43
C GLU A 633 5.59 -13.25 -11.49
N LYS A 634 5.48 -14.56 -11.26
CA LYS A 634 5.84 -15.58 -12.24
C LYS A 634 4.83 -15.64 -13.39
N LEU A 635 3.54 -15.67 -13.10
CA LEU A 635 2.46 -15.82 -14.08
C LEU A 635 2.42 -14.68 -15.10
N ILE A 636 2.69 -13.45 -14.68
CA ILE A 636 2.71 -12.31 -15.61
C ILE A 636 3.84 -12.38 -16.63
N THR A 637 4.94 -13.10 -16.34
CA THR A 637 6.03 -13.27 -17.31
C THR A 637 5.58 -14.02 -18.57
N PHE A 638 4.59 -14.91 -18.44
CA PHE A 638 4.07 -15.69 -19.56
C PHE A 638 3.14 -14.91 -20.51
N PHE A 639 2.73 -13.69 -20.15
CA PHE A 639 1.91 -12.87 -21.04
C PHE A 639 2.77 -12.28 -22.16
N PRO A 640 2.32 -12.32 -23.43
CA PRO A 640 3.11 -11.87 -24.58
C PRO A 640 3.24 -10.34 -24.66
N SER A 641 2.34 -9.59 -24.02
CA SER A 641 2.34 -8.12 -24.05
C SER A 641 3.51 -7.51 -23.27
N GLU A 642 3.90 -6.30 -23.66
CA GLU A 642 4.96 -5.54 -23.01
C GLU A 642 4.60 -5.22 -21.55
N ALA A 643 5.58 -5.37 -20.66
CA ALA A 643 5.41 -5.10 -19.24
C ALA A 643 5.62 -3.61 -18.97
N ARG A 644 4.67 -2.98 -18.26
CA ARG A 644 4.84 -1.65 -17.68
C ARG A 644 5.01 -1.76 -16.17
N ILE A 645 5.97 -1.00 -15.64
CA ILE A 645 6.31 -1.01 -14.22
C ILE A 645 5.87 0.32 -13.61
N PHE A 646 5.08 0.23 -12.54
CA PHE A 646 4.62 1.36 -11.74
C PHE A 646 5.26 1.30 -10.36
N TRP A 647 6.05 2.31 -10.04
CA TRP A 647 6.67 2.47 -8.73
C TRP A 647 5.77 3.30 -7.81
N SER A 648 5.66 2.90 -6.54
CA SER A 648 4.92 3.68 -5.55
C SER A 648 5.72 4.87 -5.04
N TYR A 649 5.03 5.82 -4.43
CA TYR A 649 5.64 6.89 -3.64
C TYR A 649 5.37 6.63 -2.16
N ASP A 650 6.44 6.45 -1.39
CA ASP A 650 6.39 5.99 -0.01
C ASP A 650 6.87 7.09 0.93
N GLU A 651 6.11 7.35 2.00
CA GLU A 651 6.36 8.47 2.94
C GLU A 651 6.12 8.01 4.38
N ALA A 652 6.97 8.44 5.30
CA ALA A 652 6.74 8.34 6.74
C ALA A 652 6.23 9.70 7.26
N ILE A 653 4.92 9.81 7.49
CA ILE A 653 4.24 11.11 7.74
C ILE A 653 4.73 11.79 9.03
N ASP A 654 5.02 11.01 10.06
CA ASP A 654 5.43 11.48 11.39
C ASP A 654 6.94 11.46 11.60
N ASP A 655 7.72 11.13 10.57
CA ASP A 655 9.18 11.11 10.61
C ASP A 655 9.78 12.50 10.33
N THR A 656 9.56 13.41 11.27
CA THR A 656 10.07 14.80 11.22
C THR A 656 11.58 14.94 11.06
N HIS A 657 12.33 13.85 11.27
CA HIS A 657 13.79 13.84 11.23
C HIS A 657 14.35 12.91 10.12
N ASN A 658 13.50 12.36 9.25
CA ASN A 658 13.86 11.42 8.18
C ASN A 658 14.75 10.24 8.67
N TYR A 659 14.43 9.67 9.83
CA TYR A 659 15.08 8.47 10.34
C TYR A 659 14.89 7.23 9.45
N TYR A 660 13.80 7.19 8.66
CA TYR A 660 13.46 6.06 7.80
C TYR A 660 13.79 6.40 6.33
N PRO A 661 14.87 5.84 5.75
CA PRO A 661 15.22 6.09 4.36
C PRO A 661 14.20 5.49 3.40
N GLU A 662 14.02 6.10 2.22
CA GLU A 662 13.03 5.67 1.22
C GLU A 662 13.25 4.22 0.77
N GLU A 663 14.51 3.76 0.69
CA GLU A 663 14.81 2.37 0.35
C GLU A 663 14.27 1.39 1.38
N PHE A 664 14.31 1.75 2.67
CA PHE A 664 13.68 0.95 3.72
C PHE A 664 12.16 0.95 3.56
N LEU A 665 11.55 2.12 3.34
CA LEU A 665 10.10 2.25 3.12
C LEU A 665 9.63 1.41 1.92
N ASN A 666 10.40 1.42 0.83
CA ASN A 666 10.11 0.69 -0.41
C ASN A 666 10.14 -0.85 -0.21
N THR A 667 10.87 -1.35 0.79
CA THR A 667 10.88 -2.79 1.14
C THR A 667 9.64 -3.23 1.93
N LEU A 668 8.90 -2.29 2.53
CA LEU A 668 7.73 -2.62 3.34
C LEU A 668 6.59 -3.09 2.44
N THR A 669 5.97 -4.21 2.81
CA THR A 669 4.77 -4.74 2.14
C THR A 669 3.64 -4.98 3.14
N PRO A 670 3.13 -3.92 3.78
CA PRO A 670 2.10 -4.07 4.79
C PRO A 670 0.78 -4.58 4.19
N ASN A 671 -0.02 -5.26 5.00
CA ASN A 671 -1.27 -5.85 4.58
C ASN A 671 -2.27 -4.78 4.15
N GLY A 672 -2.94 -5.00 3.02
CA GLY A 672 -3.93 -4.06 2.49
C GLY A 672 -3.33 -2.85 1.76
N LEU A 673 -2.01 -2.83 1.54
CA LEU A 673 -1.33 -1.93 0.61
C LEU A 673 -0.95 -2.65 -0.69
N PRO A 674 -0.88 -1.95 -1.83
CA PRO A 674 -0.34 -2.49 -3.07
C PRO A 674 1.20 -2.64 -2.96
N PRO A 675 1.81 -3.48 -3.82
CA PRO A 675 3.27 -3.60 -3.86
C PRO A 675 3.92 -2.28 -4.29
N HIS A 676 5.14 -2.03 -3.81
CA HIS A 676 5.94 -0.88 -4.24
C HIS A 676 6.18 -0.93 -5.76
N LYS A 677 6.65 -2.08 -6.25
CA LYS A 677 6.79 -2.38 -7.67
C LYS A 677 5.56 -3.12 -8.19
N LEU A 678 4.71 -2.43 -8.94
CA LEU A 678 3.55 -3.03 -9.61
C LEU A 678 3.87 -3.25 -11.08
N VAL A 679 3.99 -4.52 -11.48
CA VAL A 679 4.19 -4.90 -12.89
C VAL A 679 2.85 -5.25 -13.51
N LEU A 680 2.50 -4.61 -14.62
CA LEU A 680 1.27 -4.87 -15.36
C LEU A 680 1.55 -5.12 -16.83
N LYS A 681 0.68 -5.91 -17.43
CA LYS A 681 0.66 -6.23 -18.86
C LYS A 681 -0.77 -6.09 -19.37
N ARG A 682 -0.93 -5.72 -20.65
CA ARG A 682 -2.26 -5.63 -21.26
C ARG A 682 -2.98 -6.97 -21.17
N ASN A 683 -4.26 -6.92 -20.82
CA ASN A 683 -5.17 -8.04 -20.54
C ASN A 683 -4.85 -8.86 -19.27
N SER A 684 -3.94 -8.40 -18.40
CA SER A 684 -3.70 -9.06 -17.12
C SER A 684 -4.92 -8.90 -16.17
N PRO A 685 -5.27 -9.94 -15.40
CA PRO A 685 -6.32 -9.88 -14.40
C PRO A 685 -5.80 -9.17 -13.14
N ILE A 686 -6.55 -8.18 -12.70
CA ILE A 686 -6.26 -7.38 -11.52
C ILE A 686 -7.43 -7.44 -10.54
N MET A 687 -7.14 -7.22 -9.26
CA MET A 687 -8.13 -7.20 -8.19
C MET A 687 -7.98 -5.91 -7.39
N LEU A 688 -9.10 -5.22 -7.17
CA LEU A 688 -9.14 -4.03 -6.32
C LEU A 688 -8.91 -4.44 -4.85
N ILE A 689 -8.06 -3.71 -4.13
CA ILE A 689 -7.71 -4.00 -2.73
C ILE A 689 -8.36 -3.06 -1.71
N ARG A 690 -9.11 -2.06 -2.19
CA ARG A 690 -9.81 -1.07 -1.36
C ARG A 690 -11.23 -0.84 -1.85
N ASN A 691 -12.09 -0.39 -0.94
CA ASN A 691 -13.41 0.09 -1.31
C ASN A 691 -13.26 1.52 -1.83
N ILE A 692 -13.61 1.75 -3.10
CA ILE A 692 -13.65 3.07 -3.71
C ILE A 692 -15.12 3.50 -3.80
N ASP A 693 -15.90 2.78 -4.61
CA ASP A 693 -17.34 2.98 -4.74
C ASP A 693 -18.06 1.61 -4.71
N PRO A 694 -18.39 1.08 -3.52
CA PRO A 694 -19.06 -0.20 -3.39
C PRO A 694 -20.45 -0.24 -4.06
N SER A 695 -21.16 0.88 -4.10
CA SER A 695 -22.47 1.00 -4.77
C SER A 695 -22.36 0.71 -6.27
N ASP A 696 -21.21 1.01 -6.86
CA ASP A 696 -20.95 0.87 -8.28
C ASP A 696 -20.04 -0.32 -8.62
N GLY A 697 -19.87 -1.24 -7.67
CA GLY A 697 -19.10 -2.47 -7.86
C GLY A 697 -17.59 -2.35 -7.62
N LEU A 698 -17.09 -1.19 -7.20
CA LEU A 698 -15.68 -0.96 -6.89
C LEU A 698 -15.38 -1.20 -5.40
N CYS A 699 -15.43 -2.46 -5.01
CA CYS A 699 -15.14 -2.92 -3.65
C CYS A 699 -13.85 -3.76 -3.57
N ASN A 700 -13.30 -3.91 -2.37
CA ASN A 700 -12.16 -4.79 -2.14
C ASN A 700 -12.53 -6.23 -2.54
N GLY A 701 -11.77 -6.78 -3.49
CA GLY A 701 -12.00 -8.08 -4.08
C GLY A 701 -12.58 -8.05 -5.50
N THR A 702 -13.06 -6.90 -5.99
CA THR A 702 -13.58 -6.78 -7.37
C THR A 702 -12.49 -7.14 -8.37
N ARG A 703 -12.78 -8.14 -9.23
CA ARG A 703 -11.88 -8.60 -10.29
C ARG A 703 -12.15 -7.82 -11.58
N MET A 704 -11.07 -7.33 -12.18
CA MET A 704 -11.09 -6.54 -13.41
C MET A 704 -10.03 -7.06 -14.39
N VAL A 705 -10.20 -6.82 -15.69
CA VAL A 705 -9.14 -7.00 -16.68
C VAL A 705 -8.51 -5.64 -16.93
N CYS A 706 -7.18 -5.56 -16.88
CA CYS A 706 -6.43 -4.39 -17.28
C CYS A 706 -6.43 -4.27 -18.81
N ARG A 707 -7.23 -3.35 -19.37
CA ARG A 707 -7.39 -3.18 -20.83
C ARG A 707 -6.36 -2.23 -21.44
N GLY A 708 -5.88 -1.27 -20.65
CA GLY A 708 -4.86 -0.31 -21.02
C GLY A 708 -4.33 0.44 -19.81
N PHE A 709 -3.26 1.20 -20.00
CA PHE A 709 -2.70 2.03 -18.95
C PHE A 709 -1.86 3.16 -19.56
N ASP A 710 -1.92 4.32 -18.93
CA ASP A 710 -1.03 5.46 -19.15
C ASP A 710 -0.10 5.64 -17.94
N LYS A 711 0.55 6.80 -17.79
CA LYS A 711 1.58 7.02 -16.76
C LYS A 711 0.95 6.97 -15.37
N ASP A 712 -0.20 7.60 -15.24
CA ASP A 712 -0.87 7.80 -13.95
C ASP A 712 -2.33 7.29 -13.91
N VAL A 713 -2.81 6.68 -15.00
CA VAL A 713 -4.16 6.11 -15.12
C VAL A 713 -4.12 4.66 -15.57
N ILE A 714 -4.91 3.79 -14.94
CA ILE A 714 -5.18 2.43 -15.44
C ILE A 714 -6.61 2.34 -15.97
N TYR A 715 -6.75 1.85 -17.20
CA TYR A 715 -8.02 1.50 -17.79
C TYR A 715 -8.33 0.02 -17.59
N ALA A 716 -9.42 -0.26 -16.88
CA ALA A 716 -9.83 -1.60 -16.49
C ALA A 716 -11.32 -1.84 -16.76
N GLU A 717 -11.72 -3.10 -16.85
CA GLU A 717 -13.11 -3.52 -17.08
C GLU A 717 -13.50 -4.53 -16.00
N ILE A 718 -14.64 -4.31 -15.32
CA ILE A 718 -15.18 -5.27 -14.34
C ILE A 718 -15.63 -6.54 -15.07
N ILE A 719 -15.29 -7.71 -14.53
CA ILE A 719 -15.54 -8.99 -15.22
C ILE A 719 -16.62 -9.84 -14.55
N VAL A 720 -16.90 -9.60 -13.27
CA VAL A 720 -17.75 -10.48 -12.46
C VAL A 720 -18.82 -9.66 -11.74
N GLY A 721 -20.02 -10.21 -11.63
CA GLY A 721 -21.14 -9.63 -10.89
C GLY A 721 -22.02 -8.73 -11.75
N GLN A 722 -22.93 -8.01 -11.09
CA GLN A 722 -23.93 -7.16 -11.75
C GLN A 722 -23.34 -6.02 -12.61
N PHE A 723 -22.09 -5.66 -12.36
CA PHE A 723 -21.37 -4.59 -13.05
C PHE A 723 -20.39 -5.11 -14.13
N ALA A 724 -20.47 -6.38 -14.51
CA ALA A 724 -19.62 -6.96 -15.54
C ALA A 724 -19.74 -6.17 -16.87
N GLY A 725 -18.62 -5.94 -17.54
CA GLY A 725 -18.51 -5.12 -18.75
C GLY A 725 -18.32 -3.62 -18.50
N LYS A 726 -18.43 -3.15 -17.25
CA LYS A 726 -18.33 -1.71 -16.95
C LYS A 726 -16.88 -1.22 -17.06
N PRO A 727 -16.60 -0.16 -17.85
CA PRO A 727 -15.29 0.46 -17.93
C PRO A 727 -14.97 1.33 -16.70
N ILE A 728 -13.76 1.20 -16.19
CA ILE A 728 -13.24 1.85 -14.98
C ILE A 728 -11.89 2.48 -15.26
N LEU A 729 -11.72 3.73 -14.80
CA LEU A 729 -10.43 4.40 -14.74
C LEU A 729 -9.99 4.41 -13.27
N LEU A 730 -8.76 3.95 -13.00
CA LEU A 730 -8.21 3.85 -11.65
C LEU A 730 -7.03 4.82 -11.48
N PRO A 731 -7.08 5.73 -10.48
CA PRO A 731 -5.93 6.54 -10.07
C PRO A 731 -4.95 5.80 -9.17
N ARG A 732 -3.74 6.36 -9.05
CA ARG A 732 -2.95 6.19 -7.84
C ARG A 732 -3.59 6.98 -6.70
N ILE A 733 -3.77 6.34 -5.56
CA ILE A 733 -4.32 7.00 -4.36
C ILE A 733 -3.35 6.81 -3.19
N PRO A 734 -3.24 7.78 -2.26
CA PRO A 734 -2.50 7.61 -1.03
C PRO A 734 -3.21 6.59 -0.13
N LEU A 735 -2.46 5.61 0.36
CA LEU A 735 -2.97 4.49 1.14
C LEU A 735 -2.17 4.37 2.44
N LEU A 736 -2.89 4.17 3.54
CA LEU A 736 -2.33 3.95 4.86
C LEU A 736 -2.47 2.46 5.22
N PRO A 737 -1.47 1.85 5.89
CA PRO A 737 -1.60 0.50 6.43
C PRO A 737 -2.72 0.45 7.48
N ALA A 738 -3.11 -0.77 7.86
CA ALA A 738 -4.07 -0.92 8.96
C ALA A 738 -3.43 -0.47 10.29
N GLU A 739 -4.20 0.19 11.16
CA GLU A 739 -3.73 0.71 12.47
C GLU A 739 -3.08 -0.36 13.36
N ASN A 740 -3.39 -1.64 13.11
CA ASN A 740 -2.92 -2.78 13.90
C ASN A 740 -1.59 -3.37 13.41
N GLU A 741 -0.96 -2.80 12.38
CA GLU A 741 0.39 -3.22 11.97
C GLU A 741 1.43 -2.58 12.89
N ALA A 742 2.36 -3.41 13.36
CA ALA A 742 3.44 -3.02 14.28
C ALA A 742 4.54 -2.23 13.55
N ILE A 743 4.15 -1.18 12.81
CA ILE A 743 5.05 -0.22 12.19
C ILE A 743 5.17 0.96 13.17
N PRO A 744 6.38 1.35 13.59
CA PRO A 744 6.56 2.35 14.65
C PRO A 744 6.28 3.80 14.20
N PHE A 745 5.80 4.00 12.98
CA PHE A 745 5.55 5.30 12.35
C PHE A 745 4.34 5.23 11.40
N LYS A 746 3.80 6.38 11.03
CA LYS A 746 2.67 6.54 10.10
C LYS A 746 3.16 6.43 8.65
N PHE A 747 3.18 5.19 8.16
CA PHE A 747 3.53 4.91 6.77
C PHE A 747 2.40 5.28 5.79
N LYS A 748 2.74 5.90 4.66
CA LYS A 748 1.83 6.21 3.55
C LYS A 748 2.43 5.74 2.23
N ARG A 749 1.67 5.00 1.44
CA ARG A 749 2.04 4.56 0.09
C ARG A 749 1.05 5.10 -0.93
N THR A 750 1.52 5.88 -1.90
CA THR A 750 0.71 6.35 -3.04
C THR A 750 0.94 5.46 -4.24
N GLN A 751 -0.10 4.69 -4.62
CA GLN A 751 -0.03 3.69 -5.69
C GLN A 751 -1.45 3.32 -6.16
N PHE A 752 -1.57 2.67 -7.32
CA PHE A 752 -2.85 2.13 -7.77
C PHE A 752 -3.39 1.10 -6.75
N PRO A 753 -4.67 1.18 -6.35
CA PRO A 753 -5.25 0.33 -5.31
C PRO A 753 -5.62 -1.06 -5.84
N ILE A 754 -4.69 -1.71 -6.55
CA ILE A 754 -4.87 -3.01 -7.18
C ILE A 754 -3.69 -3.95 -6.92
N ARG A 755 -3.92 -5.24 -7.15
CA ARG A 755 -2.90 -6.28 -7.26
C ARG A 755 -3.23 -7.20 -8.43
N LEU A 756 -2.23 -7.92 -8.95
CA LEU A 756 -2.47 -9.03 -9.88
C LEU A 756 -3.31 -10.11 -9.21
N CYS A 757 -4.16 -10.80 -9.99
CA CYS A 757 -5.08 -11.80 -9.44
C CYS A 757 -5.15 -13.10 -10.26
N PHE A 758 -4.01 -13.58 -10.78
CA PHE A 758 -3.92 -14.96 -11.27
C PHE A 758 -3.96 -15.96 -10.11
N ALA A 759 -3.21 -15.63 -9.05
CA ALA A 759 -3.26 -16.29 -7.77
C ALA A 759 -3.94 -15.39 -6.74
N MET A 760 -4.62 -15.99 -5.76
CA MET A 760 -5.18 -15.30 -4.60
C MET A 760 -5.14 -16.19 -3.36
N THR A 761 -5.31 -15.61 -2.17
CA THR A 761 -5.34 -16.42 -0.96
C THR A 761 -6.63 -17.21 -0.86
N ILE A 762 -6.57 -18.39 -0.22
CA ILE A 762 -7.75 -19.24 0.03
C ILE A 762 -8.86 -18.43 0.71
N ASN A 763 -8.52 -17.59 1.69
CA ASN A 763 -9.47 -16.75 2.41
C ASN A 763 -10.19 -15.75 1.49
N LYS A 764 -9.51 -15.17 0.49
CA LYS A 764 -10.13 -14.25 -0.49
C LYS A 764 -10.98 -14.96 -1.53
N ALA A 765 -10.73 -16.25 -1.78
CA ALA A 765 -11.52 -17.05 -2.73
C ALA A 765 -12.86 -17.54 -2.14
N GLN A 766 -13.08 -17.39 -0.83
CA GLN A 766 -14.32 -17.77 -0.17
C GLN A 766 -15.55 -17.11 -0.83
N GLY A 767 -16.68 -17.82 -0.87
CA GLY A 767 -17.87 -17.43 -1.63
C GLY A 767 -17.82 -17.68 -3.15
N GLN A 768 -16.63 -17.66 -3.78
CA GLN A 768 -16.53 -17.77 -5.25
C GLN A 768 -16.67 -19.20 -5.79
N THR A 769 -17.12 -19.34 -7.05
CA THR A 769 -17.05 -20.59 -7.82
C THR A 769 -16.00 -20.41 -8.92
N ILE A 770 -14.99 -21.28 -8.95
CA ILE A 770 -13.85 -21.18 -9.87
C ILE A 770 -13.82 -22.47 -10.70
N PRO A 771 -14.24 -22.45 -11.98
CA PRO A 771 -14.35 -23.65 -12.80
C PRO A 771 -13.07 -24.49 -12.86
N TYR A 772 -11.91 -23.84 -12.97
CA TYR A 772 -10.60 -24.47 -12.99
C TYR A 772 -9.73 -23.88 -11.88
N VAL A 773 -9.49 -24.66 -10.83
CA VAL A 773 -8.78 -24.18 -9.65
C VAL A 773 -7.50 -24.98 -9.43
N GLY A 774 -6.40 -24.27 -9.24
CA GLY A 774 -5.15 -24.83 -8.75
C GLY A 774 -4.97 -24.53 -7.27
N LEU A 775 -4.54 -25.50 -6.48
CA LEU A 775 -4.19 -25.32 -5.08
C LEU A 775 -2.70 -25.57 -4.90
N TYR A 776 -1.96 -24.54 -4.49
CA TYR A 776 -0.54 -24.64 -4.18
C TYR A 776 -0.31 -24.63 -2.67
N LEU A 777 0.16 -25.76 -2.15
CA LEU A 777 0.48 -25.93 -0.74
C LEU A 777 1.99 -26.20 -0.58
N PRO A 778 2.83 -25.15 -0.58
CA PRO A 778 4.24 -25.29 -0.21
C PRO A 778 4.40 -25.65 1.27
N GLN A 779 3.42 -25.27 2.09
CA GLN A 779 3.29 -25.61 3.50
C GLN A 779 1.84 -26.05 3.75
N ASN A 780 1.63 -26.80 4.83
CA ASN A 780 0.30 -27.22 5.24
C ASN A 780 -0.60 -25.99 5.52
N VAL A 781 -1.91 -26.16 5.30
CA VAL A 781 -2.89 -25.18 5.79
C VAL A 781 -2.82 -25.06 7.30
N PHE A 782 -3.15 -23.88 7.82
CA PHE A 782 -2.94 -23.54 9.23
C PHE A 782 -4.20 -23.09 9.97
N SER A 783 -5.32 -22.92 9.24
CA SER A 783 -6.57 -22.39 9.78
C SER A 783 -7.72 -23.37 9.60
N HIS A 784 -8.68 -23.33 10.53
CA HIS A 784 -9.95 -24.05 10.42
C HIS A 784 -10.61 -23.84 9.06
N GLY A 785 -11.06 -24.93 8.45
CA GLY A 785 -11.84 -24.91 7.22
C GLY A 785 -11.09 -24.46 5.98
N GLN A 786 -9.79 -24.12 6.08
CA GLN A 786 -9.03 -23.54 4.98
C GLN A 786 -8.87 -24.53 3.82
N LEU A 787 -8.55 -25.80 4.09
CA LEU A 787 -8.49 -26.83 3.06
C LEU A 787 -9.86 -27.05 2.39
N TYR A 788 -10.92 -27.12 3.20
CA TYR A 788 -12.30 -27.26 2.71
C TYR A 788 -12.70 -26.10 1.79
N VAL A 789 -12.41 -24.85 2.17
CA VAL A 789 -12.69 -23.67 1.33
C VAL A 789 -11.94 -23.77 0.01
N ALA A 790 -10.65 -24.10 0.04
CA ALA A 790 -9.82 -24.21 -1.17
C ALA A 790 -10.37 -25.23 -2.17
N LEU A 791 -10.66 -26.45 -1.70
CA LEU A 791 -11.15 -27.53 -2.56
C LEU A 791 -12.58 -27.28 -3.05
N SER A 792 -13.45 -26.74 -2.19
CA SER A 792 -14.86 -26.48 -2.54
C SER A 792 -15.07 -25.35 -3.55
N ARG A 793 -14.01 -24.61 -3.95
CA ARG A 793 -14.12 -23.60 -5.03
C ARG A 793 -14.26 -24.25 -6.41
N GLY A 794 -13.70 -25.45 -6.58
CA GLY A 794 -13.78 -26.21 -7.82
C GLY A 794 -15.16 -26.82 -8.06
N THR A 795 -15.41 -27.24 -9.30
CA THR A 795 -16.67 -27.88 -9.72
C THR A 795 -16.58 -29.40 -9.84
N SER A 796 -15.37 -29.96 -9.95
CA SER A 796 -15.13 -31.41 -10.09
C SER A 796 -13.72 -31.79 -9.64
N MET A 797 -13.46 -33.09 -9.41
CA MET A 797 -12.08 -33.59 -9.20
C MET A 797 -11.19 -33.39 -10.42
N ALA A 798 -11.76 -33.38 -11.63
CA ALA A 798 -11.00 -33.23 -12.87
C ALA A 798 -10.40 -31.83 -13.02
N THR A 799 -11.15 -30.80 -12.62
CA THR A 799 -10.79 -29.39 -12.77
C THR A 799 -10.18 -28.77 -11.50
N THR A 800 -10.13 -29.51 -10.41
CA THR A 800 -9.49 -29.11 -9.14
C THR A 800 -8.13 -29.80 -9.04
N LYS A 801 -7.05 -29.04 -9.26
CA LYS A 801 -5.67 -29.56 -9.24
C LYS A 801 -4.94 -29.10 -7.98
N VAL A 802 -4.19 -30.01 -7.36
CA VAL A 802 -3.48 -29.78 -6.10
C VAL A 802 -2.00 -30.12 -6.26
N LEU A 803 -1.15 -29.18 -5.86
CA LEU A 803 0.30 -29.34 -5.81
C LEU A 803 0.77 -29.25 -4.36
N LEU A 804 1.28 -30.38 -3.84
CA LEU A 804 1.83 -30.49 -2.49
C LEU A 804 3.35 -30.46 -2.55
N LYS A 805 3.97 -29.58 -1.75
CA LYS A 805 5.43 -29.53 -1.54
C LYS A 805 5.82 -29.97 -0.12
N THR A 806 4.84 -30.31 0.71
CA THR A 806 5.00 -30.74 2.10
C THR A 806 5.50 -32.18 2.17
N GLY A 807 6.81 -32.35 2.36
CA GLY A 807 7.43 -33.63 2.69
C GLY A 807 8.82 -33.38 3.25
N VAL A 808 9.00 -33.60 4.56
CA VAL A 808 10.30 -33.50 5.26
C VAL A 808 11.14 -34.77 5.02
N ASP A 809 10.54 -35.82 4.45
CA ASP A 809 11.23 -37.06 4.08
C ASP A 809 11.19 -37.23 2.56
N GLU A 810 12.35 -37.42 1.93
CA GLU A 810 12.49 -37.73 0.50
C GLU A 810 11.75 -39.01 0.07
N ASN A 811 11.26 -39.80 1.03
CA ASN A 811 10.58 -41.09 0.84
C ASN A 811 9.10 -41.14 1.28
N LYS A 812 8.46 -40.03 1.71
CA LYS A 812 7.01 -40.02 1.99
C LYS A 812 6.21 -39.46 0.81
N GLU A 813 5.17 -40.19 0.41
CA GLU A 813 4.31 -39.85 -0.72
C GLU A 813 3.79 -38.40 -0.63
N ARG A 814 4.03 -37.62 -1.69
CA ARG A 814 3.55 -36.23 -1.88
C ARG A 814 2.03 -36.15 -2.10
N SER A 815 1.25 -36.88 -1.32
CA SER A 815 -0.21 -37.02 -1.42
C SER A 815 -0.95 -36.51 -0.18
N HIS A 816 -0.26 -36.23 0.92
CA HIS A 816 -0.87 -35.89 2.21
C HIS A 816 -0.73 -34.41 2.59
N THR A 817 -1.78 -33.84 3.17
CA THR A 817 -1.76 -32.47 3.75
C THR A 817 -2.63 -32.38 5.00
N LYS A 818 -2.38 -31.39 5.86
CA LYS A 818 -3.13 -31.22 7.10
C LYS A 818 -4.58 -30.78 6.85
N ASN A 819 -5.55 -31.30 7.59
CA ASN A 819 -6.93 -30.81 7.60
C ASN A 819 -7.30 -30.27 8.99
N VAL A 820 -7.31 -28.95 9.16
CA VAL A 820 -7.64 -28.31 10.44
C VAL A 820 -9.15 -28.09 10.54
N VAL A 821 -9.80 -28.78 11.48
CA VAL A 821 -11.26 -28.67 11.72
C VAL A 821 -11.55 -28.54 13.22
N PHE A 822 -12.21 -27.46 13.59
CA PHE A 822 -12.72 -27.17 14.92
C PHE A 822 -14.14 -27.73 15.04
N LYS A 823 -14.26 -28.92 15.61
CA LYS A 823 -15.56 -29.60 15.77
C LYS A 823 -16.54 -28.82 16.65
N GLU A 824 -16.03 -27.98 17.55
CA GLU A 824 -16.80 -27.15 18.48
C GLU A 824 -17.76 -26.18 17.79
N VAL A 825 -17.46 -25.75 16.57
CA VAL A 825 -18.34 -24.86 15.78
C VAL A 825 -19.28 -25.62 14.86
N LEU A 826 -19.10 -26.93 14.70
CA LEU A 826 -19.92 -27.78 13.82
C LEU A 826 -21.02 -28.52 14.58
N THR A 827 -20.80 -28.83 15.85
CA THR A 827 -21.69 -29.65 16.67
C THR A 827 -22.62 -28.81 17.54
N MET A 828 -23.42 -27.87 17.00
CA MET A 828 -24.39 -27.09 17.80
C MET A 828 -25.68 -26.73 17.05
#